data_AF-A0AAE9DTZ0-F1
#
_entry.id   AF-A0AAE9DTZ0-F1
#
_cell.length_a   1.000
_cell.length_b   1.000
_cell.length_c   1.000
_cell.angle_alpha   90.00
_cell.angle_beta   90.00
_cell.angle_gamma   90.00
#
_symmetry.space_group_name_H-M   'P 1'
#
loop_
_entity.id
_entity.type
_entity.pdbx_description
1 polymer ?
#
loop_
_entity_poly.entity_id
_entity_poly.type
_entity_poly.pdbx_seq_one_letter_code
_entity_poly.pdbx_strand_id
1 'polypeptide(L)'
;MARLADTLTESGHNVTFLVPIIDVARRNQLGVRLTTDVLVVEQDDKARQEHIPFDESMEAYWTEETDSSNVEDSIKWFFDGMKVGCENFLRDKNVFDLMKSRNFDVAILEPLSVCGLGFFEKLGIEKTILASSCANYDYLFRHLGEPNEYSYVPSLMSTKGEKMNFFERFENYKVSEGMSRGISRMFDAEQKTYRKYLGNNIPDWRDLLPAASLFFTNSNPYLDFPRPVLQKTVPIGGISVDMEKIRSHKLNEEWNFVLNQRKHNLLISFGSMVHSSHMHTEARDNILKVIRSEPNVTFIWKYETNETSFANGIPNIHFSKWVPQPNLLGDPRISAFLTHGGLGSTNELAHCGKPAIVVPIFGDQHRNAYMLERHGGAIVVQKTELHEWKTLKSAVTKILYDGKYKKNAIHLADLLLNQPLKPNDLVTKYVEFVAKYGPFPEMDPYGRKLNFFQRHLLDVWLMETLGHLVLFLVIFWVIPFRLRKMKIDSNFKTVYAPAFAASHSKFLGKLADTLTEKGHNVTYLMPVVDVEKRDECIGVKLTKDLIIVEAGAEMLAQKTSDTSSDEIMEVFWKAEMDSSNSRDMFKWFSSDMKIACRNFISRRDIFSQMKSRNFDLAILEPVSVCGLGFVKALGIEKIILASSCTFFDTVLPYIGEPLDFSYVPAGFSVTGDVMSISERYENWLVTKEINAAFEDMHDGEAKIYKEFLGENIPDWRDLLPTASIFFVNSNPFLDFPRPVLQKTIPIGGISVNMKWTTEHQISSGWEQILNKRTSNVLISFGSMVKSTHMPLKWRNGLLETIKSMSNVTFISKYESENVSFADGINNLHFSKWVPQITLLSDPRLTAFVSHGGLGSTMELAYSGKPAVVIPVFADQIRNANMLARHKGAIYLHKNFMENIEIVRKAFENVLFDQSYKKNALKLADILNNQPYSPKENVIKYTEFVGEHGPFPSMDPYGRHPNYFQKTFLDIYAIFALFCLTIIIFTLLLMSLNISNVQSSSRGEVSNSSPQSREKILDDARRAVDESCQMFEKAHEGVYGLHYELLAAYEQVEAFERKIDEGGNNSTLQKLQKQLRAAEIEVEKVQLRLDVAVIEKRELYKQM
;
A
#
# COMPACT_ATOMS: atom_id res chain seq x y z
N MET A 1 -13.33 14.90 9.03
CA MET A 1 -12.67 16.19 9.31
C MET A 1 -12.75 16.70 10.76
N ALA A 2 -13.88 17.21 11.28
CA ALA A 2 -13.95 18.02 12.51
C ALA A 2 -13.06 17.62 13.71
N ARG A 3 -13.02 16.33 14.09
CA ARG A 3 -12.18 15.85 15.20
C ARG A 3 -10.68 16.11 15.00
N LEU A 4 -10.18 16.17 13.76
CA LEU A 4 -8.79 16.53 13.45
C LEU A 4 -8.49 17.98 13.86
N ALA A 5 -9.39 18.91 13.53
CA ALA A 5 -9.25 20.31 13.89
C ALA A 5 -9.27 20.49 15.42
N ASP A 6 -10.19 19.80 16.11
CA ASP A 6 -10.24 19.81 17.58
C ASP A 6 -8.99 19.16 18.20
N THR A 7 -8.46 18.07 17.64
CA THR A 7 -7.22 17.42 18.13
C THR A 7 -6.01 18.34 17.97
N LEU A 8 -5.91 19.05 16.85
CA LEU A 8 -4.82 20.01 16.62
C LEU A 8 -4.96 21.26 17.50
N THR A 9 -6.19 21.67 17.81
CA THR A 9 -6.49 22.74 18.78
C THR A 9 -6.16 22.30 20.21
N GLU A 10 -6.46 21.05 20.59
CA GLU A 10 -6.05 20.43 21.87
C GLU A 10 -4.53 20.40 22.03
N SER A 11 -3.79 20.17 20.94
CA SER A 11 -2.33 20.24 20.87
C SER A 11 -1.77 21.67 20.80
N GLY A 12 -2.61 22.70 20.84
CA GLY A 12 -2.20 24.11 20.91
C GLY A 12 -1.86 24.77 19.57
N HIS A 13 -2.19 24.15 18.43
CA HIS A 13 -2.03 24.79 17.12
C HIS A 13 -3.15 25.80 16.84
N ASN A 14 -2.86 26.82 16.04
CA ASN A 14 -3.88 27.73 15.51
C ASN A 14 -4.53 27.09 14.28
N VAL A 15 -5.84 26.82 14.33
CA VAL A 15 -6.54 26.03 13.32
C VAL A 15 -7.76 26.77 12.78
N THR A 16 -7.79 27.02 11.47
CA THR A 16 -9.00 27.44 10.74
C THR A 16 -9.77 26.22 10.27
N PHE A 17 -11.06 26.13 10.60
CA PHE A 17 -11.96 25.11 10.06
C PHE A 17 -12.84 25.70 8.94
N LEU A 18 -12.41 25.52 7.69
CA LEU A 18 -13.11 26.00 6.49
C LEU A 18 -14.21 25.00 6.07
N VAL A 19 -15.45 25.47 5.90
CA VAL A 19 -16.61 24.62 5.54
C VAL A 19 -17.50 25.27 4.48
N PRO A 20 -17.41 24.85 3.21
CA PRO A 20 -18.40 25.19 2.18
C PRO A 20 -19.73 24.46 2.41
N ILE A 21 -20.85 25.18 2.34
CA ILE A 21 -22.20 24.63 2.56
C ILE A 21 -22.77 24.05 1.25
N ILE A 22 -22.84 22.73 1.16
CA ILE A 22 -23.49 21.99 0.06
C ILE A 22 -24.98 21.75 0.35
N ASP A 23 -25.35 21.57 1.62
CA ASP A 23 -26.74 21.49 2.07
C ASP A 23 -26.98 22.44 3.25
N VAL A 24 -27.96 23.33 3.09
CA VAL A 24 -28.37 24.33 4.10
C VAL A 24 -29.06 23.67 5.30
N ALA A 25 -29.79 22.57 5.12
CA ALA A 25 -30.47 21.86 6.21
C ALA A 25 -29.46 21.26 7.22
N ARG A 26 -28.30 20.82 6.71
CA ARG A 26 -27.19 20.28 7.51
C ARG A 26 -26.16 21.32 7.97
N ARG A 27 -26.31 22.62 7.65
CA ARG A 27 -25.30 23.66 7.95
C ARG A 27 -24.87 23.77 9.42
N ASN A 28 -25.75 23.42 10.36
CA ASN A 28 -25.46 23.49 11.80
C ASN A 28 -24.73 22.22 12.32
N GLN A 29 -24.52 21.19 11.49
CA GLN A 29 -24.00 19.87 11.88
C GLN A 29 -22.46 19.77 11.77
N LEU A 30 -21.76 20.88 12.02
CA LEU A 30 -20.32 21.04 11.78
C LEU A 30 -19.42 20.07 12.57
N GLY A 31 -19.92 19.49 13.67
CA GLY A 31 -19.26 18.46 14.48
C GLY A 31 -18.08 18.94 15.35
N VAL A 32 -17.49 20.09 15.01
CA VAL A 32 -16.37 20.75 15.69
C VAL A 32 -16.80 21.35 17.04
N ARG A 33 -15.92 21.33 18.05
CA ARG A 33 -16.27 21.66 19.44
C ARG A 33 -15.29 22.55 20.19
N LEU A 34 -14.02 22.55 19.80
CA LEU A 34 -12.94 23.31 20.46
C LEU A 34 -12.29 24.32 19.50
N THR A 35 -12.23 23.99 18.22
CA THR A 35 -11.76 24.91 17.17
C THR A 35 -12.73 26.08 17.03
N THR A 36 -12.32 27.29 17.40
CA THR A 36 -13.21 28.48 17.41
C THR A 36 -13.20 29.28 16.11
N ASP A 37 -12.11 29.23 15.33
CA ASP A 37 -11.99 29.93 14.05
C ASP A 37 -12.59 29.08 12.92
N VAL A 38 -13.92 29.13 12.81
CA VAL A 38 -14.70 28.38 11.83
C VAL A 38 -15.17 29.33 10.71
N LEU A 39 -14.72 29.07 9.49
CA LEU A 39 -15.07 29.85 8.31
C LEU A 39 -16.09 29.10 7.46
N VAL A 40 -17.37 29.42 7.66
CA VAL A 40 -18.48 28.89 6.87
C VAL A 40 -18.63 29.67 5.57
N VAL A 41 -18.64 28.98 4.43
CA VAL A 41 -18.91 29.58 3.12
C VAL A 41 -20.33 29.22 2.71
N GLU A 42 -21.25 30.17 2.93
CA GLU A 42 -22.68 30.05 2.65
C GLU A 42 -22.97 29.97 1.13
N GLN A 43 -24.19 29.56 0.78
CA GLN A 43 -24.61 29.44 -0.62
C GLN A 43 -25.01 30.78 -1.24
N ASP A 44 -24.46 31.10 -2.40
CA ASP A 44 -24.91 32.21 -3.24
C ASP A 44 -26.24 31.88 -3.96
N ASP A 45 -26.80 32.87 -4.66
CA ASP A 45 -28.10 32.75 -5.30
C ASP A 45 -28.12 31.73 -6.46
N LYS A 46 -26.95 31.34 -7.00
CA LYS A 46 -26.84 30.33 -8.05
C LYS A 46 -26.78 28.93 -7.44
N ALA A 47 -25.98 28.73 -6.39
CA ALA A 47 -25.94 27.48 -5.65
C ALA A 47 -27.32 27.12 -5.07
N ARG A 48 -28.11 28.12 -4.64
CA ARG A 48 -29.51 27.94 -4.20
C ARG A 48 -30.53 27.68 -5.32
N GLN A 49 -30.15 27.78 -6.60
CA GLN A 49 -30.99 27.39 -7.75
C GLN A 49 -30.71 25.94 -8.20
N GLU A 50 -29.49 25.44 -7.97
CA GLU A 50 -29.08 24.07 -8.24
C GLU A 50 -29.63 23.12 -7.15
N HIS A 51 -30.88 22.68 -7.30
CA HIS A 51 -31.52 21.78 -6.34
C HIS A 51 -30.89 20.38 -6.35
N ILE A 52 -30.19 20.04 -5.26
CA ILE A 52 -29.67 18.69 -4.99
C ILE A 52 -30.70 17.93 -4.13
N PRO A 53 -31.28 16.81 -4.63
CA PRO A 53 -32.33 16.05 -3.94
C PRO A 53 -31.74 15.13 -2.86
N PHE A 54 -31.20 15.72 -1.80
CA PHE A 54 -30.43 15.00 -0.78
C PHE A 54 -31.30 13.99 -0.01
N ASP A 55 -32.43 14.44 0.53
CA ASP A 55 -33.23 13.66 1.47
C ASP A 55 -34.04 12.58 0.74
N GLU A 56 -34.50 12.87 -0.48
CA GLU A 56 -35.11 11.92 -1.41
C GLU A 56 -34.13 10.80 -1.78
N SER A 57 -32.85 11.15 -2.03
CA SER A 57 -31.81 10.15 -2.31
C SER A 57 -31.47 9.29 -1.09
N MET A 58 -31.54 9.85 0.14
CA MET A 58 -31.39 9.07 1.37
C MET A 58 -32.57 8.12 1.61
N GLU A 59 -33.78 8.48 1.19
CA GLU A 59 -34.98 7.62 1.27
C GLU A 59 -34.92 6.46 0.27
N ALA A 60 -34.55 6.72 -0.97
CA ALA A 60 -34.45 5.71 -2.03
C ALA A 60 -33.58 4.50 -1.66
N TYR A 61 -32.50 4.70 -0.89
CA TYR A 61 -31.64 3.60 -0.43
C TYR A 61 -32.33 2.56 0.48
N TRP A 62 -33.52 2.83 1.05
CA TRP A 62 -34.29 1.78 1.73
C TRP A 62 -34.87 0.74 0.75
N THR A 63 -35.10 1.13 -0.52
CA THR A 63 -35.81 0.34 -1.53
C THR A 63 -34.89 -0.12 -2.66
N GLU A 64 -33.88 0.66 -3.03
CA GLU A 64 -32.94 0.39 -4.12
C GLU A 64 -31.67 -0.32 -3.63
N GLU A 65 -31.21 -1.35 -4.35
CA GLU A 65 -29.88 -1.95 -4.13
C GLU A 65 -28.82 -1.27 -4.99
N THR A 66 -27.57 -1.25 -4.53
CA THR A 66 -26.43 -0.67 -5.26
C THR A 66 -25.48 -1.77 -5.70
N ASP A 67 -25.26 -1.90 -7.01
CA ASP A 67 -24.33 -2.84 -7.63
C ASP A 67 -23.59 -2.19 -8.81
N SER A 68 -22.77 -2.95 -9.53
CA SER A 68 -21.99 -2.38 -10.65
C SER A 68 -22.80 -1.91 -11.87
N SER A 69 -24.09 -2.22 -11.94
CA SER A 69 -24.98 -1.73 -13.01
C SER A 69 -25.46 -0.30 -12.76
N ASN A 70 -25.58 0.13 -11.49
CA ASN A 70 -26.14 1.43 -11.11
C ASN A 70 -25.27 2.28 -10.17
N VAL A 71 -24.10 1.80 -9.72
CA VAL A 71 -23.26 2.51 -8.73
C VAL A 71 -22.97 3.98 -9.07
N GLU A 72 -22.69 4.31 -10.34
CA GLU A 72 -22.45 5.69 -10.77
C GLU A 72 -23.69 6.59 -10.63
N ASP A 73 -24.87 6.10 -11.00
CA ASP A 73 -26.12 6.86 -10.96
C ASP A 73 -26.65 6.97 -9.53
N SER A 74 -26.53 5.89 -8.73
CA SER A 74 -26.95 5.82 -7.33
C SER A 74 -26.29 6.87 -6.42
N ILE A 75 -25.14 7.41 -6.83
CA ILE A 75 -24.37 8.43 -6.09
C ILE A 75 -24.20 9.73 -6.90
N LYS A 76 -24.87 9.85 -8.06
CA LYS A 76 -24.76 11.01 -8.96
C LYS A 76 -25.15 12.33 -8.26
N TRP A 77 -26.18 12.29 -7.41
CA TRP A 77 -26.62 13.45 -6.62
C TRP A 77 -25.48 14.04 -5.77
N PHE A 78 -24.60 13.19 -5.24
CA PHE A 78 -23.43 13.61 -4.45
C PHE A 78 -22.38 14.26 -5.37
N PHE A 79 -22.09 13.65 -6.52
CA PHE A 79 -21.17 14.24 -7.50
C PHE A 79 -21.66 15.61 -8.01
N ASP A 80 -22.96 15.78 -8.20
CA ASP A 80 -23.58 17.06 -8.55
C ASP A 80 -23.42 18.07 -7.41
N GLY A 81 -23.74 17.69 -6.16
CA GLY A 81 -23.55 18.54 -4.98
C GLY A 81 -22.09 19.00 -4.76
N MET A 82 -21.10 18.11 -4.94
CA MET A 82 -19.68 18.49 -4.80
C MET A 82 -19.26 19.52 -5.87
N LYS A 83 -19.68 19.36 -7.14
CA LYS A 83 -19.41 20.35 -8.20
C LYS A 83 -20.03 21.71 -7.89
N VAL A 84 -21.29 21.73 -7.46
CA VAL A 84 -22.00 22.98 -7.08
C VAL A 84 -21.31 23.65 -5.88
N GLY A 85 -20.93 22.85 -4.87
CA GLY A 85 -20.15 23.31 -3.72
C GLY A 85 -18.80 23.92 -4.11
N CYS A 86 -18.06 23.26 -5.01
CA CYS A 86 -16.80 23.77 -5.54
C CYS A 86 -16.98 25.10 -6.30
N GLU A 87 -17.99 25.22 -7.17
CA GLU A 87 -18.19 26.49 -7.88
C GLU A 87 -18.67 27.60 -6.93
N ASN A 88 -19.56 27.32 -5.98
CA ASN A 88 -19.96 28.28 -4.95
C ASN A 88 -18.76 28.79 -4.16
N PHE A 89 -17.93 27.87 -3.65
CA PHE A 89 -16.73 28.17 -2.88
C PHE A 89 -15.75 29.07 -3.65
N LEU A 90 -15.48 28.78 -4.92
CA LEU A 90 -14.52 29.54 -5.72
C LEU A 90 -15.08 30.83 -6.34
N ARG A 91 -16.39 31.10 -6.21
CA ARG A 91 -16.98 32.41 -6.52
C ARG A 91 -16.72 33.44 -5.41
N ASP A 92 -16.57 33.03 -4.15
CA ASP A 92 -16.29 33.95 -3.04
C ASP A 92 -14.80 34.34 -2.95
N LYS A 93 -14.47 35.48 -3.56
CA LYS A 93 -13.13 36.07 -3.52
C LYS A 93 -12.72 36.55 -2.12
N ASN A 94 -13.68 36.91 -1.26
CA ASN A 94 -13.37 37.38 0.09
C ASN A 94 -12.76 36.25 0.93
N VAL A 95 -13.25 35.01 0.74
CA VAL A 95 -12.67 33.81 1.35
C VAL A 95 -11.26 33.55 0.85
N PHE A 96 -10.98 33.72 -0.44
CA PHE A 96 -9.61 33.59 -0.96
C PHE A 96 -8.66 34.62 -0.34
N ASP A 97 -9.01 35.90 -0.35
CA ASP A 97 -8.15 36.97 0.19
C ASP A 97 -7.99 36.87 1.72
N LEU A 98 -9.04 36.47 2.44
CA LEU A 98 -8.98 36.18 3.89
C LEU A 98 -8.05 35.00 4.17
N MET A 99 -8.18 33.87 3.48
CA MET A 99 -7.31 32.71 3.69
C MET A 99 -5.86 33.03 3.30
N LYS A 100 -5.64 33.84 2.26
CA LYS A 100 -4.30 34.33 1.87
C LYS A 100 -3.67 35.22 2.94
N SER A 101 -4.45 36.02 3.66
CA SER A 101 -3.92 36.88 4.75
C SER A 101 -3.40 36.10 5.95
N ARG A 102 -3.81 34.82 6.12
CA ARG A 102 -3.57 34.00 7.31
C ARG A 102 -2.25 33.20 7.29
N ASN A 103 -1.60 33.05 6.13
CA ASN A 103 -0.28 32.40 5.96
C ASN A 103 -0.16 31.00 6.63
N PHE A 104 -0.87 30.00 6.11
CA PHE A 104 -0.91 28.65 6.68
C PHE A 104 0.36 27.82 6.40
N ASP A 105 0.90 27.18 7.45
CA ASP A 105 2.03 26.22 7.33
C ASP A 105 1.65 24.89 6.69
N VAL A 106 0.42 24.40 6.92
CA VAL A 106 -0.09 23.09 6.45
C VAL A 106 -1.58 23.23 6.13
N ALA A 107 -2.03 22.55 5.07
CA ALA A 107 -3.45 22.42 4.77
C ALA A 107 -3.89 20.95 4.78
N ILE A 108 -5.01 20.65 5.43
CA ILE A 108 -5.58 19.29 5.51
C ILE A 108 -6.95 19.31 4.81
N LEU A 109 -7.15 18.43 3.83
CA LEU A 109 -8.41 18.28 3.11
C LEU A 109 -8.92 16.85 3.10
N GLU A 110 -10.22 16.73 2.86
CA GLU A 110 -10.87 15.47 2.55
C GLU A 110 -10.98 15.29 1.02
N PRO A 111 -10.33 14.28 0.42
CA PRO A 111 -10.34 14.05 -1.03
C PRO A 111 -11.66 13.43 -1.55
N LEU A 112 -12.79 13.86 -0.99
CA LEU A 112 -14.10 13.82 -1.63
C LEU A 112 -14.27 14.95 -2.67
N SER A 113 -13.34 15.91 -2.69
CA SER A 113 -13.23 17.00 -3.67
C SER A 113 -11.76 17.32 -3.92
N VAL A 114 -11.41 17.65 -5.17
CA VAL A 114 -10.08 18.18 -5.54
C VAL A 114 -10.08 19.71 -5.63
N CYS A 115 -11.24 20.35 -5.42
CA CYS A 115 -11.38 21.81 -5.42
C CYS A 115 -10.47 22.49 -4.38
N GLY A 116 -10.32 21.87 -3.20
CA GLY A 116 -9.41 22.32 -2.15
C GLY A 116 -7.93 22.27 -2.54
N LEU A 117 -7.51 21.30 -3.36
CA LEU A 117 -6.12 21.20 -3.84
C LEU A 117 -5.76 22.40 -4.73
N GLY A 118 -6.61 22.71 -5.71
CA GLY A 118 -6.41 23.88 -6.59
C GLY A 118 -6.44 25.20 -5.82
N PHE A 119 -7.24 25.28 -4.76
CA PHE A 119 -7.26 26.44 -3.85
C PHE A 119 -5.97 26.59 -3.04
N PHE A 120 -5.47 25.51 -2.43
CA PHE A 120 -4.23 25.54 -1.64
C PHE A 120 -2.98 25.77 -2.49
N GLU A 121 -2.91 25.16 -3.68
CA GLU A 121 -1.88 25.47 -4.69
C GLU A 121 -1.89 26.97 -5.04
N LYS A 122 -3.07 27.57 -5.24
CA LYS A 122 -3.18 29.01 -5.55
C LYS A 122 -2.80 29.92 -4.37
N LEU A 123 -2.93 29.44 -3.14
CA LEU A 123 -2.43 30.11 -1.93
C LEU A 123 -0.93 29.92 -1.70
N GLY A 124 -0.27 28.98 -2.40
CA GLY A 124 1.14 28.64 -2.21
C GLY A 124 1.40 27.67 -1.05
N ILE A 125 0.40 26.91 -0.63
CA ILE A 125 0.51 25.95 0.49
C ILE A 125 0.95 24.58 -0.04
N GLU A 126 2.26 24.42 -0.28
CA GLU A 126 2.86 23.16 -0.79
C GLU A 126 2.67 21.97 0.16
N LYS A 127 2.52 22.23 1.45
CA LYS A 127 2.43 21.23 2.53
C LYS A 127 0.97 20.78 2.74
N THR A 128 0.48 19.93 1.84
CA THR A 128 -0.87 19.36 1.93
C THR A 128 -0.89 17.96 2.56
N ILE A 129 -1.98 17.65 3.27
CA ILE A 129 -2.30 16.32 3.83
C ILE A 129 -3.73 15.95 3.42
N LEU A 130 -3.91 14.72 2.94
CA LEU A 130 -5.24 14.15 2.66
C LEU A 130 -5.79 13.45 3.91
N ALA A 131 -7.10 13.46 4.13
CA ALA A 131 -7.75 12.76 5.24
C ALA A 131 -9.10 12.15 4.82
N SER A 132 -9.30 10.84 5.01
CA SER A 132 -10.55 10.15 4.70
C SER A 132 -11.46 10.03 5.93
N SER A 133 -12.75 10.30 5.79
CA SER A 133 -13.79 10.00 6.80
C SER A 133 -14.27 8.54 6.73
N CYS A 134 -14.21 7.91 5.55
CA CYS A 134 -14.39 6.47 5.37
C CYS A 134 -13.10 5.70 5.72
N ALA A 135 -13.18 4.36 5.77
CA ALA A 135 -12.04 3.54 6.19
C ALA A 135 -10.85 3.71 5.24
N ASN A 136 -11.12 3.64 3.93
CA ASN A 136 -10.19 3.98 2.86
C ASN A 136 -10.99 4.54 1.66
N TYR A 137 -10.33 5.25 0.75
CA TYR A 137 -10.86 5.60 -0.57
C TYR A 137 -10.05 4.89 -1.65
N ASP A 138 -10.59 3.79 -2.16
CA ASP A 138 -9.99 2.91 -3.16
C ASP A 138 -9.73 3.59 -4.52
N TYR A 139 -10.64 4.46 -4.94
CA TYR A 139 -10.47 5.29 -6.13
C TYR A 139 -9.20 6.17 -6.09
N LEU A 140 -8.63 6.45 -4.92
CA LEU A 140 -7.36 7.19 -4.78
C LEU A 140 -6.12 6.30 -4.93
N PHE A 141 -6.20 5.00 -4.68
CA PHE A 141 -5.03 4.11 -4.55
C PHE A 141 -4.14 4.19 -5.80
N ARG A 142 -4.73 4.06 -6.99
CA ARG A 142 -4.03 4.19 -8.28
C ARG A 142 -3.34 5.55 -8.50
N HIS A 143 -3.83 6.62 -7.88
CA HIS A 143 -3.28 7.98 -8.00
C HIS A 143 -2.19 8.25 -6.97
N LEU A 144 -2.26 7.64 -5.79
CA LEU A 144 -1.20 7.65 -4.78
C LEU A 144 -0.09 6.63 -5.08
N GLY A 145 -0.39 5.61 -5.89
CA GLY A 145 0.52 4.55 -6.33
C GLY A 145 0.31 3.18 -5.66
N GLU A 146 -0.62 3.08 -4.71
CA GLU A 146 -0.93 1.87 -3.94
C GLU A 146 -1.56 0.75 -4.81
N PRO A 147 -1.55 -0.52 -4.35
CA PRO A 147 -2.16 -1.65 -5.07
C PRO A 147 -3.70 -1.69 -4.96
N ASN A 148 -4.39 -1.90 -6.08
CA ASN A 148 -5.83 -2.12 -6.14
C ASN A 148 -6.17 -3.61 -5.92
N GLU A 149 -6.10 -4.07 -4.67
CA GLU A 149 -6.21 -5.49 -4.27
C GLU A 149 -7.66 -6.03 -4.25
N TYR A 150 -8.45 -5.72 -5.29
CA TYR A 150 -9.88 -6.05 -5.40
C TYR A 150 -10.19 -7.56 -5.39
N SER A 151 -9.19 -8.43 -5.51
CA SER A 151 -9.33 -9.90 -5.46
C SER A 151 -9.57 -10.44 -4.04
N TYR A 152 -9.30 -9.64 -3.00
CA TYR A 152 -9.60 -9.99 -1.60
C TYR A 152 -9.95 -8.80 -0.69
N VAL A 153 -9.68 -7.55 -1.09
CA VAL A 153 -10.11 -6.36 -0.35
C VAL A 153 -11.46 -5.88 -0.89
N PRO A 154 -12.52 -5.77 -0.07
CA PRO A 154 -13.77 -5.16 -0.50
C PRO A 154 -13.58 -3.67 -0.82
N SER A 155 -14.10 -3.27 -2.00
CA SER A 155 -14.18 -1.86 -2.41
C SER A 155 -15.11 -1.06 -1.49
N LEU A 156 -15.03 0.27 -1.56
CA LEU A 156 -15.77 1.20 -0.72
C LEU A 156 -17.28 0.94 -0.77
N MET A 157 -17.81 0.64 -1.96
CA MET A 157 -19.23 0.39 -2.21
C MET A 157 -19.58 -1.11 -2.26
N SER A 158 -18.69 -1.99 -1.77
CA SER A 158 -18.82 -3.45 -1.93
C SER A 158 -19.84 -4.06 -0.99
N THR A 159 -20.76 -4.87 -1.55
CA THR A 159 -21.74 -5.66 -0.80
C THR A 159 -21.18 -6.97 -0.23
N LYS A 160 -19.84 -7.14 -0.21
CA LYS A 160 -19.15 -8.42 0.09
C LYS A 160 -18.02 -8.27 1.11
N GLY A 161 -17.70 -9.36 1.80
CA GLY A 161 -16.51 -9.49 2.65
C GLY A 161 -15.28 -10.00 1.87
N GLU A 162 -14.14 -10.21 2.54
CA GLU A 162 -12.86 -10.61 1.90
C GLU A 162 -12.90 -11.95 1.14
N LYS A 163 -13.83 -12.85 1.52
CA LYS A 163 -13.89 -14.26 1.08
C LYS A 163 -14.78 -14.43 -0.15
N MET A 164 -14.43 -13.71 -1.22
CA MET A 164 -15.21 -13.65 -2.46
C MET A 164 -14.98 -14.86 -3.37
N ASN A 165 -16.06 -15.39 -3.97
CA ASN A 165 -15.96 -16.31 -5.11
C ASN A 165 -15.60 -15.56 -6.42
N PHE A 166 -15.47 -16.26 -7.56
CA PHE A 166 -15.11 -15.66 -8.85
C PHE A 166 -16.04 -14.50 -9.26
N PHE A 167 -17.36 -14.71 -9.20
CA PHE A 167 -18.34 -13.69 -9.59
C PHE A 167 -18.34 -12.51 -8.62
N GLU A 168 -18.14 -12.77 -7.33
CA GLU A 168 -18.07 -11.71 -6.31
C GLU A 168 -16.81 -10.86 -6.43
N ARG A 169 -15.65 -11.46 -6.78
CA ARG A 169 -14.43 -10.69 -7.10
C ARG A 169 -14.63 -9.81 -8.35
N PHE A 170 -15.30 -10.33 -9.38
CA PHE A 170 -15.62 -9.56 -10.59
C PHE A 170 -16.63 -8.44 -10.31
N GLU A 171 -17.62 -8.67 -9.45
CA GLU A 171 -18.56 -7.64 -9.00
C GLU A 171 -17.85 -6.55 -8.20
N ASN A 172 -17.02 -6.92 -7.21
CA ASN A 172 -16.21 -6.01 -6.41
C ASN A 172 -15.31 -5.11 -7.26
N TYR A 173 -14.69 -5.68 -8.31
CA TYR A 173 -13.94 -4.95 -9.33
C TYR A 173 -14.81 -3.95 -10.12
N LYS A 174 -15.92 -4.40 -10.72
CA LYS A 174 -16.79 -3.53 -11.54
C LYS A 174 -17.38 -2.38 -10.70
N VAL A 175 -17.79 -2.65 -9.45
CA VAL A 175 -18.28 -1.64 -8.50
C VAL A 175 -17.21 -0.57 -8.24
N SER A 176 -15.95 -0.99 -7.99
CA SER A 176 -14.84 -0.06 -7.78
C SER A 176 -14.53 0.80 -9.00
N GLU A 177 -14.42 0.19 -10.19
CA GLU A 177 -14.14 0.93 -11.42
C GLU A 177 -15.33 1.81 -11.85
N GLY A 178 -16.57 1.48 -11.48
CA GLY A 178 -17.73 2.37 -11.58
C GLY A 178 -17.57 3.62 -10.72
N MET A 179 -17.37 3.44 -9.41
CA MET A 179 -17.13 4.53 -8.46
C MET A 179 -15.92 5.39 -8.85
N SER A 180 -14.82 4.77 -9.28
CA SER A 180 -13.60 5.46 -9.73
C SER A 180 -13.84 6.29 -11.00
N ARG A 181 -14.65 5.82 -11.97
CA ARG A 181 -15.03 6.60 -13.14
C ARG A 181 -15.95 7.77 -12.78
N GLY A 182 -16.90 7.57 -11.86
CA GLY A 182 -17.78 8.62 -11.34
C GLY A 182 -16.98 9.76 -10.68
N ILE A 183 -16.16 9.42 -9.68
CA ILE A 183 -15.27 10.37 -9.00
C ILE A 183 -14.32 11.07 -9.99
N SER A 184 -13.72 10.34 -10.94
CA SER A 184 -12.81 10.95 -11.92
C SER A 184 -13.49 12.02 -12.78
N ARG A 185 -14.72 11.79 -13.24
CA ARG A 185 -15.52 12.79 -13.99
C ARG A 185 -15.86 14.01 -13.13
N MET A 186 -16.16 13.79 -11.85
CA MET A 186 -16.41 14.87 -10.88
C MET A 186 -15.15 15.72 -10.69
N PHE A 187 -14.00 15.11 -10.40
CA PHE A 187 -12.72 15.81 -10.24
C PHE A 187 -12.29 16.54 -11.54
N ASP A 188 -12.56 15.99 -12.73
CA ASP A 188 -12.32 16.68 -13.99
C ASP A 188 -13.22 17.91 -14.22
N ALA A 189 -14.42 17.93 -13.63
CA ALA A 189 -15.30 19.10 -13.63
C ALA A 189 -14.86 20.14 -12.57
N GLU A 190 -14.47 19.70 -11.38
CA GLU A 190 -13.87 20.57 -10.36
C GLU A 190 -12.56 21.20 -10.85
N GLN A 191 -11.75 20.46 -11.62
CA GLN A 191 -10.52 20.98 -12.24
C GLN A 191 -10.78 22.09 -13.27
N LYS A 192 -11.77 21.90 -14.14
CA LYS A 192 -12.22 22.97 -15.05
C LYS A 192 -12.69 24.19 -14.25
N THR A 193 -13.32 23.96 -13.10
CA THR A 193 -13.81 25.00 -12.20
C THR A 193 -12.66 25.74 -11.49
N TYR A 194 -11.70 25.06 -10.86
CA TYR A 194 -10.59 25.75 -10.22
C TYR A 194 -9.68 26.46 -11.21
N ARG A 195 -9.46 25.91 -12.42
CA ARG A 195 -8.72 26.64 -13.48
C ARG A 195 -9.47 27.88 -13.98
N LYS A 196 -10.80 27.82 -14.10
CA LYS A 196 -11.68 28.95 -14.46
C LYS A 196 -11.61 30.12 -13.46
N TYR A 197 -11.60 29.86 -12.15
CA TYR A 197 -11.63 30.92 -11.13
C TYR A 197 -10.25 31.33 -10.60
N LEU A 198 -9.30 30.40 -10.52
CA LEU A 198 -7.98 30.61 -9.91
C LEU A 198 -6.84 30.70 -10.94
N GLY A 199 -7.02 30.18 -12.16
CA GLY A 199 -6.09 30.31 -13.28
C GLY A 199 -5.67 28.99 -13.91
N ASN A 200 -5.50 29.00 -15.24
CA ASN A 200 -5.16 27.82 -16.04
C ASN A 200 -3.78 27.20 -15.76
N ASN A 201 -2.92 27.88 -14.99
CA ASN A 201 -1.57 27.42 -14.67
C ASN A 201 -1.50 26.42 -13.49
N ILE A 202 -2.63 26.10 -12.84
CA ILE A 202 -2.71 25.13 -11.74
C ILE A 202 -2.58 23.70 -12.30
N PRO A 203 -1.75 22.81 -11.69
CA PRO A 203 -1.54 21.42 -12.13
C PRO A 203 -2.82 20.57 -12.22
N ASP A 204 -2.71 19.37 -12.78
CA ASP A 204 -3.84 18.43 -12.83
C ASP A 204 -4.12 17.88 -11.42
N TRP A 205 -5.35 17.51 -11.11
CA TRP A 205 -5.65 16.88 -9.82
C TRP A 205 -4.90 15.55 -9.66
N ARG A 206 -4.55 14.90 -10.77
CA ARG A 206 -3.70 13.70 -10.85
C ARG A 206 -2.24 13.97 -10.48
N ASP A 207 -1.80 15.22 -10.49
CA ASP A 207 -0.50 15.68 -9.99
C ASP A 207 -0.60 16.17 -8.53
N LEU A 208 -1.68 16.91 -8.20
CA LEU A 208 -1.87 17.49 -6.87
C LEU A 208 -2.17 16.45 -5.77
N LEU A 209 -2.96 15.39 -6.07
CA LEU A 209 -3.21 14.30 -5.11
C LEU A 209 -1.91 13.60 -4.65
N PRO A 210 -1.04 13.09 -5.54
CA PRO A 210 0.20 12.43 -5.14
C PRO A 210 1.25 13.40 -4.58
N ALA A 211 1.17 14.71 -4.87
CA ALA A 211 2.03 15.70 -4.24
C ALA A 211 1.77 15.87 -2.73
N ALA A 212 0.60 15.44 -2.23
CA ALA A 212 0.30 15.47 -0.80
C ALA A 212 1.33 14.67 0.03
N SER A 213 1.74 15.29 1.14
CA SER A 213 2.84 14.81 1.99
C SER A 213 2.48 13.54 2.75
N LEU A 214 1.22 13.41 3.15
CA LEU A 214 0.64 12.27 3.87
C LEU A 214 -0.83 12.05 3.48
N PHE A 215 -1.34 10.85 3.73
CA PHE A 215 -2.75 10.49 3.66
C PHE A 215 -3.20 9.82 4.97
N PHE A 216 -4.03 10.51 5.74
CA PHE A 216 -4.69 9.95 6.93
C PHE A 216 -5.94 9.15 6.53
N THR A 217 -6.08 7.92 7.05
CA THR A 217 -7.25 7.07 6.80
C THR A 217 -8.01 6.75 8.08
N ASN A 218 -9.35 6.70 8.05
CA ASN A 218 -10.17 6.28 9.20
C ASN A 218 -10.20 4.74 9.38
N SER A 219 -9.19 4.05 8.84
CA SER A 219 -8.90 2.63 9.03
C SER A 219 -8.12 2.42 10.33
N ASN A 220 -8.34 1.31 11.02
CA ASN A 220 -7.51 0.87 12.13
C ASN A 220 -6.95 -0.53 11.83
N PRO A 221 -5.62 -0.77 11.90
CA PRO A 221 -5.01 -2.04 11.49
C PRO A 221 -5.48 -3.29 12.24
N TYR A 222 -6.06 -3.12 13.44
CA TYR A 222 -6.57 -4.22 14.27
C TYR A 222 -8.06 -4.49 14.04
N LEU A 223 -8.75 -3.60 13.30
CA LEU A 223 -10.18 -3.67 12.97
C LEU A 223 -10.43 -3.96 11.47
N ASP A 224 -9.71 -3.28 10.58
CA ASP A 224 -9.97 -3.28 9.13
C ASP A 224 -9.40 -4.51 8.39
N PHE A 225 -9.74 -4.65 7.12
CA PHE A 225 -9.17 -5.64 6.21
C PHE A 225 -7.67 -5.37 5.97
N PRO A 226 -6.76 -6.33 6.23
CA PRO A 226 -5.34 -6.13 5.97
C PRO A 226 -5.05 -5.95 4.48
N ARG A 227 -4.40 -4.84 4.12
CA ARG A 227 -3.96 -4.52 2.75
C ARG A 227 -2.58 -3.85 2.76
N PRO A 228 -1.80 -3.90 1.66
CA PRO A 228 -0.61 -3.08 1.50
C PRO A 228 -0.95 -1.60 1.36
N VAL A 229 -0.14 -0.73 1.97
CA VAL A 229 -0.22 0.74 1.90
C VAL A 229 1.18 1.35 1.70
N LEU A 230 1.27 2.58 1.19
CA LEU A 230 2.52 3.33 1.17
C LEU A 230 2.84 3.90 2.56
N GLN A 231 4.12 4.17 2.83
CA GLN A 231 4.59 4.68 4.13
C GLN A 231 4.01 6.06 4.48
N LYS A 232 3.53 6.82 3.48
CA LYS A 232 2.83 8.10 3.69
C LYS A 232 1.33 7.96 4.00
N THR A 233 0.78 6.75 3.95
CA THR A 233 -0.60 6.43 4.30
C THR A 233 -0.67 5.99 5.76
N VAL A 234 -1.10 6.89 6.65
CA VAL A 234 -1.08 6.69 8.10
C VAL A 234 -2.50 6.42 8.63
N PRO A 235 -2.77 5.25 9.23
CA PRO A 235 -4.08 4.94 9.78
C PRO A 235 -4.32 5.68 11.10
N ILE A 236 -5.49 6.30 11.22
CA ILE A 236 -5.93 7.06 12.40
C ILE A 236 -7.35 6.65 12.85
N GLY A 237 -7.83 5.50 12.39
CA GLY A 237 -9.15 4.96 12.74
C GLY A 237 -9.34 4.83 14.24
N GLY A 238 -10.45 5.38 14.73
CA GLY A 238 -10.77 5.47 16.16
C GLY A 238 -10.56 6.86 16.77
N ILE A 239 -9.96 7.82 16.07
CA ILE A 239 -9.71 9.19 16.59
C ILE A 239 -10.96 9.92 17.11
N SER A 240 -12.15 9.57 16.61
CA SER A 240 -13.43 10.12 17.06
C SER A 240 -13.93 9.55 18.39
N VAL A 241 -13.32 8.50 18.93
CA VAL A 241 -13.83 7.74 20.08
C VAL A 241 -13.05 8.08 21.35
N ASP A 242 -13.46 9.17 21.99
CA ASP A 242 -12.95 9.61 23.30
C ASP A 242 -13.51 8.72 24.42
N MET A 243 -12.80 7.64 24.74
CA MET A 243 -13.21 6.65 25.72
C MET A 243 -13.17 7.15 27.18
N GLU A 244 -12.39 8.19 27.49
CA GLU A 244 -12.38 8.79 28.84
C GLU A 244 -13.65 9.64 29.05
N LYS A 245 -14.04 10.43 28.05
CA LYS A 245 -15.28 11.20 28.03
C LYS A 245 -16.53 10.33 27.96
N ILE A 246 -16.49 9.23 27.20
CA ILE A 246 -17.56 8.23 27.18
C ILE A 246 -17.79 7.63 28.57
N ARG A 247 -16.72 7.26 29.29
CA ARG A 247 -16.79 6.61 30.61
C ARG A 247 -17.09 7.57 31.76
N SER A 248 -16.64 8.83 31.68
CA SER A 248 -16.86 9.83 32.73
C SER A 248 -18.22 10.53 32.65
N HIS A 249 -18.82 10.62 31.46
CA HIS A 249 -20.12 11.23 31.26
C HIS A 249 -21.26 10.34 31.80
N LYS A 250 -21.95 10.82 32.84
CA LYS A 250 -23.09 10.12 33.44
C LYS A 250 -24.35 10.34 32.60
N LEU A 251 -25.03 9.25 32.25
CA LEU A 251 -26.39 9.29 31.70
C LEU A 251 -27.37 9.97 32.67
N ASN A 252 -28.39 10.65 32.14
CA ASN A 252 -29.44 11.31 32.92
C ASN A 252 -30.38 10.30 33.61
N GLU A 253 -31.31 10.77 34.43
CA GLU A 253 -32.24 9.91 35.18
C GLU A 253 -33.18 9.10 34.26
N GLU A 254 -33.61 9.71 33.15
CA GLU A 254 -34.40 9.07 32.07
C GLU A 254 -33.72 7.83 31.50
N TRP A 255 -32.49 7.95 30.99
CA TRP A 255 -31.76 6.79 30.44
C TRP A 255 -31.43 5.76 31.53
N ASN A 256 -31.19 6.19 32.78
CA ASN A 256 -31.05 5.25 33.89
C ASN A 256 -32.34 4.48 34.19
N PHE A 257 -33.50 5.13 34.15
CA PHE A 257 -34.80 4.48 34.33
C PHE A 257 -35.06 3.46 33.22
N VAL A 258 -34.85 3.84 31.95
CA VAL A 258 -35.03 2.95 30.78
C VAL A 258 -34.12 1.73 30.87
N LEU A 259 -32.81 1.92 31.10
CA LEU A 259 -31.82 0.84 31.17
C LEU A 259 -32.00 -0.11 32.36
N ASN A 260 -32.70 0.33 33.41
CA ASN A 260 -32.96 -0.48 34.60
C ASN A 260 -34.26 -1.30 34.51
N GLN A 261 -35.11 -1.10 33.49
CA GLN A 261 -36.39 -1.83 33.40
C GLN A 261 -36.23 -3.36 33.23
N ARG A 262 -35.15 -3.81 32.57
CA ARG A 262 -34.93 -5.21 32.20
C ARG A 262 -33.45 -5.58 32.25
N LYS A 263 -33.17 -6.88 32.36
CA LYS A 263 -31.81 -7.44 32.43
C LYS A 263 -30.97 -7.16 31.17
N HIS A 264 -31.61 -7.11 30.01
CA HIS A 264 -30.95 -6.90 28.73
C HIS A 264 -31.51 -5.64 28.06
N ASN A 265 -30.63 -4.79 27.55
CA ASN A 265 -31.00 -3.64 26.73
C ASN A 265 -30.36 -3.73 25.35
N LEU A 266 -31.10 -3.43 24.28
CA LEU A 266 -30.61 -3.41 22.90
C LEU A 266 -30.91 -2.05 22.27
N LEU A 267 -29.88 -1.39 21.74
CA LEU A 267 -30.02 -0.13 21.01
C LEU A 267 -30.34 -0.41 19.52
N ILE A 268 -31.15 0.43 18.88
CA ILE A 268 -31.45 0.41 17.44
C ILE A 268 -31.21 1.82 16.88
N SER A 269 -30.30 1.99 15.93
CA SER A 269 -29.98 3.29 15.30
C SER A 269 -29.44 3.13 13.88
N PHE A 270 -30.14 3.68 12.90
CA PHE A 270 -29.73 3.69 11.49
C PHE A 270 -28.93 4.96 11.10
N GLY A 271 -28.41 5.68 12.10
CA GLY A 271 -27.57 6.87 11.92
C GLY A 271 -28.35 8.18 11.92
N SER A 272 -27.80 9.21 11.27
CA SER A 272 -28.40 10.56 11.16
C SER A 272 -28.77 10.95 9.73
N MET A 273 -28.50 10.08 8.75
CA MET A 273 -28.66 10.37 7.31
C MET A 273 -29.79 9.52 6.70
N VAL A 274 -29.81 8.23 7.03
CA VAL A 274 -30.90 7.31 6.72
C VAL A 274 -31.83 7.24 7.93
N HIS A 275 -33.05 7.76 7.77
CA HIS A 275 -34.04 7.78 8.85
C HIS A 275 -34.75 6.42 8.99
N SER A 276 -34.95 5.97 10.23
CA SER A 276 -35.75 4.77 10.54
C SER A 276 -37.21 4.93 10.10
N SER A 277 -37.71 6.16 10.01
CA SER A 277 -39.08 6.45 9.57
C SER A 277 -39.34 6.12 8.09
N HIS A 278 -38.31 6.02 7.26
CA HIS A 278 -38.46 5.76 5.81
C HIS A 278 -38.32 4.26 5.47
N MET A 279 -38.08 3.39 6.44
CA MET A 279 -37.98 1.94 6.19
C MET A 279 -39.32 1.34 5.77
N HIS A 280 -39.28 0.29 4.94
CA HIS A 280 -40.47 -0.47 4.57
C HIS A 280 -41.29 -0.92 5.78
N THR A 281 -42.62 -0.74 5.70
CA THR A 281 -43.60 -1.20 6.71
C THR A 281 -43.42 -2.68 7.07
N GLU A 282 -43.10 -3.55 6.11
CA GLU A 282 -42.86 -4.97 6.39
C GLU A 282 -41.62 -5.19 7.28
N ALA A 283 -40.49 -4.56 6.95
CA ALA A 283 -39.27 -4.58 7.77
C ALA A 283 -39.52 -4.05 9.19
N ARG A 284 -40.19 -2.89 9.30
CA ARG A 284 -40.58 -2.27 10.58
C ARG A 284 -41.46 -3.20 11.43
N ASP A 285 -42.50 -3.76 10.83
CA ASP A 285 -43.46 -4.62 11.53
C ASP A 285 -42.85 -5.98 11.88
N ASN A 286 -41.85 -6.45 11.12
CA ASN A 286 -41.02 -7.61 11.47
C ASN A 286 -40.07 -7.33 12.64
N ILE A 287 -39.43 -6.16 12.69
CA ILE A 287 -38.68 -5.72 13.89
C ILE A 287 -39.61 -5.74 15.11
N LEU A 288 -40.85 -5.25 14.99
CA LEU A 288 -41.83 -5.33 16.09
C LEU A 288 -42.24 -6.77 16.45
N LYS A 289 -42.33 -7.72 15.50
CA LYS A 289 -42.54 -9.15 15.80
C LYS A 289 -41.38 -9.72 16.63
N VAL A 290 -40.14 -9.37 16.31
CA VAL A 290 -38.95 -9.79 17.07
C VAL A 290 -38.96 -9.18 18.48
N ILE A 291 -39.21 -7.88 18.60
CA ILE A 291 -39.28 -7.15 19.89
C ILE A 291 -40.36 -7.75 20.81
N ARG A 292 -41.58 -8.00 20.30
CA ARG A 292 -42.66 -8.68 21.05
C ARG A 292 -42.27 -10.09 21.51
N SER A 293 -41.37 -10.76 20.79
CA SER A 293 -40.92 -12.13 21.10
C SER A 293 -39.77 -12.23 22.10
N GLU A 294 -39.23 -11.09 22.55
CA GLU A 294 -38.13 -10.97 23.53
C GLU A 294 -38.55 -10.06 24.72
N PRO A 295 -39.60 -10.39 25.49
CA PRO A 295 -40.19 -9.49 26.49
C PRO A 295 -39.26 -9.14 27.68
N ASN A 296 -38.19 -9.92 27.85
CA ASN A 296 -37.14 -9.71 28.86
C ASN A 296 -36.00 -8.77 28.38
N VAL A 297 -36.14 -8.19 27.19
CA VAL A 297 -35.20 -7.25 26.57
C VAL A 297 -35.89 -5.91 26.37
N THR A 298 -35.27 -4.83 26.84
CA THR A 298 -35.68 -3.45 26.56
C THR A 298 -35.02 -3.00 25.25
N PHE A 299 -35.81 -2.57 24.28
CA PHE A 299 -35.33 -2.05 23.00
C PHE A 299 -35.42 -0.53 23.00
N ILE A 300 -34.30 0.14 22.74
CA ILE A 300 -34.21 1.60 22.59
C ILE A 300 -34.05 1.89 21.10
N TRP A 301 -35.04 2.51 20.46
CA TRP A 301 -35.01 2.80 19.02
C TRP A 301 -34.92 4.30 18.76
N LYS A 302 -33.81 4.73 18.14
CA LYS A 302 -33.70 6.06 17.54
C LYS A 302 -34.64 6.15 16.33
N TYR A 303 -35.69 6.96 16.44
CA TYR A 303 -36.75 7.09 15.44
C TYR A 303 -37.16 8.56 15.30
N GLU A 304 -37.14 9.06 14.07
CA GLU A 304 -37.00 10.50 13.79
C GLU A 304 -38.32 11.27 13.88
N THR A 305 -39.46 10.59 13.76
CA THR A 305 -40.80 11.19 13.86
C THR A 305 -41.47 10.86 15.21
N ASN A 306 -42.60 11.54 15.50
CA ASN A 306 -43.42 11.23 16.69
C ASN A 306 -44.41 10.06 16.43
N GLU A 307 -44.39 9.44 15.25
CA GLU A 307 -45.49 8.61 14.74
C GLU A 307 -45.41 7.15 15.22
N THR A 308 -45.18 6.94 16.52
CA THR A 308 -44.86 5.63 17.11
C THR A 308 -46.09 4.74 17.38
N SER A 309 -47.27 5.13 16.91
CA SER A 309 -48.56 4.46 17.20
C SER A 309 -48.64 3.02 16.66
N PHE A 310 -47.88 2.70 15.61
CA PHE A 310 -47.75 1.34 15.06
C PHE A 310 -47.17 0.34 16.08
N ALA A 311 -46.47 0.82 17.10
CA ALA A 311 -45.89 0.03 18.19
C ALA A 311 -46.74 -0.01 19.47
N ASN A 312 -47.98 0.52 19.44
CA ASN A 312 -48.88 0.49 20.59
C ASN A 312 -49.07 -0.93 21.16
N GLY A 313 -49.11 -1.02 22.50
CA GLY A 313 -49.23 -2.29 23.22
C GLY A 313 -47.96 -3.12 23.32
N ILE A 314 -46.79 -2.60 22.90
CA ILE A 314 -45.48 -3.23 23.11
C ILE A 314 -44.82 -2.60 24.35
N PRO A 315 -44.74 -3.30 25.50
CA PRO A 315 -44.28 -2.69 26.76
C PRO A 315 -42.75 -2.66 26.91
N ASN A 316 -42.01 -3.16 25.93
CA ASN A 316 -40.55 -3.34 25.98
C ASN A 316 -39.78 -2.55 24.90
N ILE A 317 -40.41 -1.56 24.28
CA ILE A 317 -39.80 -0.61 23.33
C ILE A 317 -39.86 0.82 23.89
N HIS A 318 -38.78 1.58 23.67
CA HIS A 318 -38.66 3.00 23.99
C HIS A 318 -38.17 3.73 22.75
N PHE A 319 -38.87 4.79 22.33
CA PHE A 319 -38.49 5.60 21.18
C PHE A 319 -37.88 6.93 21.61
N SER A 320 -36.89 7.42 20.85
CA SER A 320 -36.43 8.81 20.93
C SER A 320 -35.93 9.31 19.59
N LYS A 321 -36.09 10.60 19.31
CA LYS A 321 -35.49 11.25 18.12
C LYS A 321 -33.98 11.37 18.20
N TRP A 322 -33.44 11.45 19.41
CA TRP A 322 -32.01 11.56 19.65
C TRP A 322 -31.59 10.74 20.87
N VAL A 323 -30.43 10.09 20.78
CA VAL A 323 -29.87 9.27 21.84
C VAL A 323 -28.39 9.66 22.04
N PRO A 324 -27.87 9.68 23.27
CA PRO A 324 -26.45 9.88 23.52
C PRO A 324 -25.68 8.59 23.20
N GLN A 325 -25.62 8.23 21.90
CA GLN A 325 -25.18 6.92 21.41
C GLN A 325 -23.83 6.47 21.98
N PRO A 326 -22.76 7.28 21.99
CA PRO A 326 -21.48 6.85 22.55
C PRO A 326 -21.56 6.52 24.04
N ASN A 327 -22.39 7.25 24.80
CA ASN A 327 -22.56 7.05 26.24
C ASN A 327 -23.46 5.85 26.58
N LEU A 328 -24.49 5.59 25.75
CA LEU A 328 -25.25 4.33 25.83
C LEU A 328 -24.35 3.13 25.49
N LEU A 329 -23.55 3.21 24.43
CA LEU A 329 -22.59 2.16 24.08
C LEU A 329 -21.50 2.00 25.16
N GLY A 330 -21.11 3.05 25.86
CA GLY A 330 -20.24 2.97 27.04
C GLY A 330 -20.87 2.32 28.28
N ASP A 331 -22.20 2.33 28.41
CA ASP A 331 -22.88 1.85 29.63
C ASP A 331 -22.90 0.32 29.71
N PRO A 332 -22.54 -0.30 30.87
CA PRO A 332 -22.50 -1.76 31.01
C PRO A 332 -23.84 -2.47 30.82
N ARG A 333 -24.99 -1.77 30.93
CA ARG A 333 -26.35 -2.32 30.80
C ARG A 333 -26.81 -2.51 29.34
N ILE A 334 -26.18 -1.86 28.37
CA ILE A 334 -26.39 -2.18 26.95
C ILE A 334 -25.76 -3.56 26.65
N SER A 335 -26.60 -4.51 26.22
CA SER A 335 -26.19 -5.86 25.81
C SER A 335 -25.61 -5.89 24.41
N ALA A 336 -26.26 -5.21 23.46
CA ALA A 336 -25.96 -5.26 22.03
C ALA A 336 -26.52 -4.02 21.29
N PHE A 337 -26.08 -3.84 20.04
CA PHE A 337 -26.50 -2.75 19.15
C PHE A 337 -26.98 -3.30 17.78
N LEU A 338 -28.17 -2.92 17.33
CA LEU A 338 -28.61 -3.07 15.94
C LEU A 338 -28.36 -1.74 15.22
N THR A 339 -27.52 -1.76 14.19
CA THR A 339 -27.06 -0.54 13.51
C THR A 339 -26.94 -0.73 12.00
N HIS A 340 -27.06 0.37 11.26
CA HIS A 340 -26.68 0.44 9.84
C HIS A 340 -25.18 0.17 9.57
N GLY A 341 -24.29 0.37 10.55
CA GLY A 341 -22.85 0.11 10.39
C GLY A 341 -22.00 1.26 9.84
N GLY A 342 -22.54 2.48 9.76
CA GLY A 342 -21.76 3.66 9.37
C GLY A 342 -20.52 3.86 10.26
N LEU A 343 -19.40 4.26 9.66
CA LEU A 343 -18.07 4.02 10.23
C LEU A 343 -17.82 4.64 11.62
N GLY A 344 -18.42 5.80 11.93
CA GLY A 344 -18.35 6.39 13.26
C GLY A 344 -18.95 5.49 14.34
N SER A 345 -20.17 4.98 14.09
CA SER A 345 -20.87 4.04 14.99
C SER A 345 -20.14 2.69 15.08
N THR A 346 -19.52 2.24 13.99
CA THR A 346 -18.68 1.04 13.94
C THR A 346 -17.41 1.18 14.80
N ASN A 347 -16.75 2.35 14.78
CA ASN A 347 -15.63 2.63 15.68
C ASN A 347 -16.06 2.74 17.15
N GLU A 348 -17.16 3.45 17.45
CA GLU A 348 -17.73 3.55 18.80
C GLU A 348 -18.02 2.16 19.39
N LEU A 349 -18.72 1.31 18.63
CA LEU A 349 -19.07 -0.06 19.00
C LEU A 349 -17.82 -0.89 19.35
N ALA A 350 -16.81 -0.85 18.48
CA ALA A 350 -15.60 -1.66 18.60
C ALA A 350 -14.77 -1.29 19.85
N HIS A 351 -14.60 0.00 20.14
CA HIS A 351 -13.90 0.46 21.36
C HIS A 351 -14.73 0.27 22.64
N CYS A 352 -16.07 0.27 22.55
CA CYS A 352 -16.96 0.00 23.68
C CYS A 352 -17.15 -1.51 23.98
N GLY A 353 -16.62 -2.40 23.13
CA GLY A 353 -16.68 -3.85 23.32
C GLY A 353 -18.10 -4.43 23.28
N LYS A 354 -18.98 -3.82 22.48
CA LYS A 354 -20.37 -4.25 22.33
C LYS A 354 -20.56 -5.16 21.12
N PRO A 355 -21.29 -6.29 21.26
CA PRO A 355 -21.66 -7.10 20.11
C PRO A 355 -22.80 -6.44 19.30
N ALA A 356 -22.88 -6.73 18.01
CA ALA A 356 -23.83 -6.03 17.12
C ALA A 356 -24.54 -6.91 16.08
N ILE A 357 -25.71 -6.44 15.65
CA ILE A 357 -26.33 -6.83 14.38
C ILE A 357 -26.14 -5.65 13.44
N VAL A 358 -25.53 -5.89 12.29
CA VAL A 358 -25.28 -4.82 11.31
C VAL A 358 -26.18 -5.04 10.10
N VAL A 359 -26.98 -4.03 9.79
CA VAL A 359 -27.98 -4.02 8.72
C VAL A 359 -27.64 -2.92 7.72
N PRO A 360 -26.68 -3.17 6.81
CA PRO A 360 -26.19 -2.14 5.90
C PRO A 360 -27.26 -1.74 4.87
N ILE A 361 -27.40 -0.43 4.66
CA ILE A 361 -28.42 0.15 3.79
C ILE A 361 -27.82 0.64 2.47
N PHE A 362 -26.69 1.38 2.52
CA PHE A 362 -25.97 1.90 1.36
C PHE A 362 -24.50 2.22 1.67
N GLY A 363 -23.71 2.52 0.63
CA GLY A 363 -22.36 3.06 0.79
C GLY A 363 -21.38 2.12 1.50
N ASP A 364 -20.50 2.69 2.32
CA ASP A 364 -19.44 1.95 3.04
C ASP A 364 -19.95 1.00 4.14
N GLN A 365 -21.26 1.03 4.43
CA GLN A 365 -21.90 0.25 5.47
C GLN A 365 -21.75 -1.25 5.26
N HIS A 366 -21.88 -1.75 4.03
CA HIS A 366 -21.74 -3.19 3.74
C HIS A 366 -20.30 -3.67 4.02
N ARG A 367 -19.30 -2.91 3.56
CA ARG A 367 -17.89 -3.13 3.88
C ARG A 367 -17.65 -3.12 5.40
N ASN A 368 -18.20 -2.13 6.10
CA ASN A 368 -18.05 -1.98 7.55
C ASN A 368 -18.75 -3.10 8.34
N ALA A 369 -19.85 -3.65 7.83
CA ALA A 369 -20.55 -4.80 8.41
C ALA A 369 -19.65 -6.05 8.41
N TYR A 370 -19.06 -6.39 7.26
CA TYR A 370 -18.10 -7.50 7.16
C TYR A 370 -16.78 -7.23 7.88
N MET A 371 -16.36 -5.96 8.00
CA MET A 371 -15.22 -5.55 8.83
C MET A 371 -15.43 -5.87 10.31
N LEU A 372 -16.66 -5.74 10.84
CA LEU A 372 -17.00 -6.15 12.20
C LEU A 372 -17.19 -7.67 12.33
N GLU A 373 -17.81 -8.31 11.33
CA GLU A 373 -18.11 -9.75 11.36
C GLU A 373 -16.84 -10.62 11.37
N ARG A 374 -15.75 -10.19 10.71
CA ARG A 374 -14.47 -10.95 10.69
C ARG A 374 -13.93 -11.28 12.09
N HIS A 375 -14.20 -10.42 13.07
CA HIS A 375 -13.76 -10.59 14.46
C HIS A 375 -14.72 -11.44 15.30
N GLY A 376 -15.85 -11.87 14.73
CA GLY A 376 -16.86 -12.70 15.41
C GLY A 376 -17.60 -11.99 16.55
N GLY A 377 -17.55 -10.66 16.61
CA GLY A 377 -18.32 -9.83 17.55
C GLY A 377 -19.67 -9.36 17.01
N ALA A 378 -19.89 -9.45 15.69
CA ALA A 378 -21.10 -9.01 15.01
C ALA A 378 -21.74 -10.13 14.17
N ILE A 379 -22.96 -9.86 13.70
CA ILE A 379 -23.72 -10.65 12.71
C ILE A 379 -24.19 -9.68 11.63
N VAL A 380 -23.87 -9.92 10.35
CA VAL A 380 -24.51 -9.19 9.24
C VAL A 380 -25.91 -9.74 8.98
N VAL A 381 -26.88 -8.86 8.75
CA VAL A 381 -28.22 -9.18 8.24
C VAL A 381 -28.51 -8.19 7.13
N GLN A 382 -28.77 -8.65 5.90
CA GLN A 382 -29.01 -7.74 4.77
C GLN A 382 -30.32 -6.98 4.95
N LYS A 383 -30.46 -5.80 4.33
CA LYS A 383 -31.69 -4.99 4.43
C LYS A 383 -32.94 -5.73 3.94
N THR A 384 -32.78 -6.56 2.91
CA THR A 384 -33.81 -7.48 2.39
C THR A 384 -34.21 -8.57 3.40
N GLU A 385 -33.27 -9.08 4.21
CA GLU A 385 -33.53 -10.06 5.27
C GLU A 385 -34.33 -9.48 6.45
N LEU A 386 -34.54 -8.16 6.55
CA LEU A 386 -35.52 -7.59 7.50
C LEU A 386 -36.96 -8.01 7.18
N HIS A 387 -37.24 -8.41 5.93
CA HIS A 387 -38.53 -8.98 5.53
C HIS A 387 -38.71 -10.42 6.09
N GLU A 388 -37.63 -11.04 6.61
CA GLU A 388 -37.65 -12.34 7.28
C GLU A 388 -37.50 -12.23 8.81
N TRP A 389 -38.63 -12.04 9.52
CA TRP A 389 -38.62 -11.93 11.00
C TRP A 389 -37.93 -13.12 11.72
N LYS A 390 -37.88 -14.31 11.11
CA LYS A 390 -37.17 -15.49 11.63
C LYS A 390 -35.66 -15.29 11.62
N THR A 391 -35.13 -14.72 10.55
CA THR A 391 -33.70 -14.45 10.33
C THR A 391 -33.24 -13.35 11.29
N LEU A 392 -34.02 -12.26 11.38
CA LEU A 392 -33.79 -11.21 12.39
C LEU A 392 -33.92 -11.73 13.83
N LYS A 393 -34.92 -12.57 14.16
CA LYS A 393 -35.01 -13.19 15.51
C LYS A 393 -33.80 -14.06 15.80
N SER A 394 -33.33 -14.85 14.83
CA SER A 394 -32.13 -15.69 14.96
C SER A 394 -30.90 -14.84 15.30
N ALA A 395 -30.73 -13.69 14.64
CA ALA A 395 -29.67 -12.74 14.95
C ALA A 395 -29.81 -12.13 16.36
N VAL A 396 -31.00 -11.64 16.75
CA VAL A 396 -31.26 -11.05 18.09
C VAL A 396 -31.05 -12.07 19.22
N THR A 397 -31.55 -13.30 19.05
CA THR A 397 -31.37 -14.37 20.05
C THR A 397 -29.89 -14.75 20.17
N LYS A 398 -29.15 -14.83 19.06
CA LYS A 398 -27.70 -15.09 19.08
C LYS A 398 -26.92 -13.97 19.76
N ILE A 399 -27.13 -12.70 19.35
CA ILE A 399 -26.30 -11.59 19.81
C ILE A 399 -26.46 -11.28 21.31
N LEU A 400 -27.63 -11.60 21.89
CA LEU A 400 -27.94 -11.39 23.30
C LEU A 400 -27.52 -12.54 24.22
N TYR A 401 -27.57 -13.79 23.73
CA TYR A 401 -27.45 -14.98 24.58
C TYR A 401 -26.28 -15.91 24.24
N ASP A 402 -25.70 -15.85 23.02
CA ASP A 402 -24.45 -16.56 22.71
C ASP A 402 -23.25 -15.71 23.16
N GLY A 403 -22.66 -16.11 24.27
CA GLY A 403 -21.56 -15.38 24.92
C GLY A 403 -20.31 -15.19 24.06
N LYS A 404 -20.14 -15.91 22.93
CA LYS A 404 -19.00 -15.74 22.05
C LYS A 404 -18.92 -14.32 21.46
N TYR A 405 -20.06 -13.75 21.04
CA TYR A 405 -20.09 -12.43 20.41
C TYR A 405 -19.62 -11.35 21.37
N LYS A 406 -20.11 -11.39 22.62
CA LYS A 406 -19.68 -10.46 23.68
C LYS A 406 -18.21 -10.67 24.07
N LYS A 407 -17.73 -11.93 24.17
CA LYS A 407 -16.30 -12.22 24.44
C LYS A 407 -15.40 -11.62 23.34
N ASN A 408 -15.77 -11.84 22.08
CA ASN A 408 -15.00 -11.39 20.92
C ASN A 408 -15.00 -9.86 20.81
N ALA A 409 -16.16 -9.20 21.01
CA ALA A 409 -16.25 -7.75 21.03
C ALA A 409 -15.40 -7.12 22.16
N ILE A 410 -15.39 -7.70 23.36
CA ILE A 410 -14.54 -7.24 24.47
C ILE A 410 -13.05 -7.43 24.15
N HIS A 411 -12.65 -8.53 23.51
CA HIS A 411 -11.26 -8.74 23.08
C HIS A 411 -10.83 -7.75 21.99
N LEU A 412 -11.69 -7.44 21.02
CA LEU A 412 -11.44 -6.41 20.02
C LEU A 412 -11.31 -5.01 20.66
N ALA A 413 -12.14 -4.69 21.66
CA ALA A 413 -12.01 -3.45 22.43
C ALA A 413 -10.69 -3.38 23.18
N ASP A 414 -10.25 -4.47 23.82
CA ASP A 414 -8.97 -4.56 24.52
C ASP A 414 -7.78 -4.28 23.57
N LEU A 415 -7.78 -4.87 22.38
CA LEU A 415 -6.78 -4.60 21.34
C LEU A 415 -6.77 -3.12 20.91
N LEU A 416 -7.94 -2.53 20.64
CA LEU A 416 -8.08 -1.15 20.17
C LEU A 416 -7.75 -0.11 21.26
N LEU A 417 -8.07 -0.40 22.53
CA LEU A 417 -7.73 0.45 23.66
C LEU A 417 -6.22 0.45 23.93
N ASN A 418 -5.57 -0.71 23.82
CA ASN A 418 -4.15 -0.88 24.17
C ASN A 418 -3.17 -0.72 22.99
N GLN A 419 -3.67 -0.46 21.76
CA GLN A 419 -2.84 -0.26 20.56
C GLN A 419 -1.63 0.67 20.77
N PRO A 420 -0.44 0.36 20.20
CA PRO A 420 0.84 0.94 20.61
C PRO A 420 1.03 2.43 20.25
N LEU A 421 0.35 2.91 19.21
CA LEU A 421 0.35 4.30 18.75
C LEU A 421 -1.10 4.81 18.82
N LYS A 422 -1.35 5.95 19.49
CA LYS A 422 -2.71 6.50 19.61
C LYS A 422 -3.03 7.43 18.43
N PRO A 423 -4.26 7.45 17.89
CA PRO A 423 -4.62 8.32 16.76
C PRO A 423 -4.39 9.81 17.00
N ASN A 424 -4.58 10.33 18.21
CA ASN A 424 -4.29 11.73 18.56
C ASN A 424 -2.79 12.05 18.44
N ASP A 425 -1.93 11.20 19.02
CA ASP A 425 -0.46 11.31 18.95
C ASP A 425 0.02 11.25 17.50
N LEU A 426 -0.55 10.33 16.71
CA LEU A 426 -0.26 10.16 15.29
C LEU A 426 -0.56 11.45 14.52
N VAL A 427 -1.79 11.99 14.62
CA VAL A 427 -2.17 13.21 13.90
C VAL A 427 -1.28 14.39 14.29
N THR A 428 -1.10 14.64 15.59
CA THR A 428 -0.30 15.78 16.06
C THR A 428 1.13 15.70 15.53
N LYS A 429 1.85 14.61 15.84
CA LYS A 429 3.26 14.44 15.46
C LYS A 429 3.47 14.47 13.95
N TYR A 430 2.58 13.86 13.16
CA TYR A 430 2.72 13.86 11.70
C TYR A 430 2.40 15.22 11.08
N VAL A 431 1.44 15.98 11.63
CA VAL A 431 1.15 17.36 11.17
C VAL A 431 2.30 18.29 11.52
N GLU A 432 2.86 18.23 12.73
CA GLU A 432 4.06 18.98 13.12
C GLU A 432 5.27 18.64 12.23
N PHE A 433 5.46 17.37 11.91
CA PHE A 433 6.56 16.91 11.07
C PHE A 433 6.41 17.35 9.61
N VAL A 434 5.20 17.36 9.05
CA VAL A 434 4.91 17.95 7.73
C VAL A 434 5.09 19.47 7.76
N ALA A 435 4.63 20.15 8.81
CA ALA A 435 4.80 21.60 8.98
C ALA A 435 6.28 21.99 8.98
N LYS A 436 7.15 21.20 9.64
CA LYS A 436 8.59 21.49 9.71
C LYS A 436 9.37 21.05 8.47
N TYR A 437 9.10 19.87 7.90
CA TYR A 437 9.99 19.23 6.92
C TYR A 437 9.37 18.94 5.54
N GLY A 438 8.04 19.02 5.39
CA GLY A 438 7.36 18.74 4.13
C GLY A 438 7.57 19.86 3.08
N PRO A 439 7.22 19.60 1.80
CA PRO A 439 6.67 18.34 1.28
C PRO A 439 7.71 17.22 1.12
N PHE A 440 7.22 15.99 0.92
CA PHE A 440 8.03 14.76 0.82
C PHE A 440 7.93 14.07 -0.57
N PRO A 441 8.39 14.71 -1.66
CA PRO A 441 8.32 14.13 -3.00
C PRO A 441 9.14 12.85 -3.17
N GLU A 442 10.12 12.59 -2.31
CA GLU A 442 10.92 11.36 -2.32
C GLU A 442 10.10 10.10 -1.94
N MET A 443 8.94 10.28 -1.28
CA MET A 443 7.97 9.20 -0.98
C MET A 443 6.96 8.95 -2.13
N ASP A 444 7.16 9.54 -3.32
CA ASP A 444 6.35 9.29 -4.51
C ASP A 444 6.87 8.06 -5.30
N PRO A 445 6.13 6.95 -5.41
CA PRO A 445 6.63 5.74 -6.05
C PRO A 445 6.66 5.85 -7.58
N TYR A 446 7.82 5.53 -8.18
CA TYR A 446 8.00 5.59 -9.64
C TYR A 446 7.00 4.71 -10.41
N GLY A 447 6.46 3.67 -9.78
CA GLY A 447 5.39 2.81 -10.31
C GLY A 447 4.10 3.53 -10.74
N ARG A 448 3.90 4.82 -10.40
CA ARG A 448 2.82 5.66 -10.98
C ARG A 448 3.08 6.11 -12.42
N LYS A 449 4.34 6.16 -12.83
CA LYS A 449 4.80 6.65 -14.15
C LYS A 449 4.91 5.52 -15.19
N LEU A 450 4.66 4.27 -14.77
CA LEU A 450 4.62 3.09 -15.63
C LEU A 450 3.23 2.89 -16.24
N ASN A 451 3.18 2.40 -17.47
CA ASN A 451 1.91 1.98 -18.09
C ASN A 451 1.43 0.62 -17.54
N PHE A 452 0.19 0.23 -17.88
CA PHE A 452 -0.44 -1.01 -17.38
C PHE A 452 0.40 -2.27 -17.62
N PHE A 453 1.01 -2.44 -18.80
CA PHE A 453 1.81 -3.62 -19.12
C PHE A 453 3.10 -3.65 -18.30
N GLN A 454 3.80 -2.52 -18.22
CA GLN A 454 5.06 -2.36 -17.49
C GLN A 454 4.88 -2.55 -15.98
N ARG A 455 3.81 -1.97 -15.40
CA ARG A 455 3.52 -2.04 -13.96
C ARG A 455 3.27 -3.49 -13.51
N HIS A 456 2.54 -4.27 -14.32
CA HIS A 456 2.21 -5.68 -14.04
C HIS A 456 3.18 -6.69 -14.67
N LEU A 457 4.31 -6.23 -15.22
CA LEU A 457 5.35 -7.08 -15.85
C LEU A 457 4.85 -7.96 -16.99
N LEU A 458 3.75 -7.60 -17.66
CA LEU A 458 3.17 -8.41 -18.75
C LEU A 458 4.09 -8.48 -19.97
N ASP A 459 4.95 -7.47 -20.13
CA ASP A 459 6.07 -7.47 -21.09
C ASP A 459 7.10 -8.56 -20.76
N VAL A 460 7.46 -8.74 -19.49
CA VAL A 460 8.35 -9.81 -19.01
C VAL A 460 7.68 -11.20 -19.07
N TRP A 461 6.44 -11.33 -18.60
CA TRP A 461 5.71 -12.61 -18.60
C TRP A 461 5.52 -13.19 -20.01
N LEU A 462 5.40 -12.34 -21.04
CA LEU A 462 5.33 -12.80 -22.43
C LEU A 462 6.64 -13.45 -22.91
N MET A 463 7.80 -12.94 -22.51
CA MET A 463 9.09 -13.57 -22.82
C MET A 463 9.24 -14.91 -22.08
N GLU A 464 8.94 -14.92 -20.78
CA GLU A 464 9.05 -16.12 -19.94
C GLU A 464 8.10 -17.24 -20.38
N THR A 465 6.86 -16.93 -20.77
CA THR A 465 5.90 -17.95 -21.20
C THR A 465 6.32 -18.65 -22.50
N LEU A 466 6.96 -17.93 -23.43
CA LEU A 466 7.56 -18.53 -24.63
C LEU A 466 8.71 -19.48 -24.27
N GLY A 467 9.58 -19.10 -23.32
CA GLY A 467 10.64 -19.98 -22.81
C GLY A 467 10.12 -21.21 -22.07
N HIS A 468 9.12 -21.04 -21.21
CA HIS A 468 8.50 -22.13 -20.46
C HIS A 468 7.73 -23.10 -21.36
N LEU A 469 7.19 -22.67 -22.50
CA LEU A 469 6.55 -23.57 -23.47
C LEU A 469 7.53 -24.64 -24.00
N VAL A 470 8.80 -24.26 -24.19
CA VAL A 470 9.88 -25.18 -24.58
C VAL A 470 10.25 -26.11 -23.41
N LEU A 471 10.36 -25.56 -22.19
CA LEU A 471 10.77 -26.32 -21.00
C LEU A 471 9.68 -27.29 -20.50
N PHE A 472 8.41 -26.96 -20.70
CA PHE A 472 7.25 -27.77 -20.30
C PHE A 472 7.19 -29.13 -21.02
N LEU A 473 7.74 -29.23 -22.23
CA LEU A 473 7.90 -30.48 -22.97
C LEU A 473 8.88 -31.46 -22.30
N VAL A 474 9.78 -30.96 -21.43
CA VAL A 474 10.85 -31.74 -20.80
C VAL A 474 10.47 -32.23 -19.40
N ILE A 475 9.66 -31.46 -18.66
CA ILE A 475 9.43 -31.65 -17.21
C ILE A 475 8.17 -32.50 -16.91
N PHE A 476 7.53 -33.10 -17.91
CA PHE A 476 6.31 -33.92 -17.72
C PHE A 476 6.55 -35.33 -17.09
N TRP A 477 7.72 -35.60 -16.52
CA TRP A 477 8.08 -36.88 -15.88
C TRP A 477 8.37 -36.71 -14.37
N VAL A 478 7.38 -37.09 -13.54
CA VAL A 478 7.44 -37.31 -12.06
C VAL A 478 7.74 -36.03 -11.20
N ILE A 479 7.35 -35.80 -9.92
CA ILE A 479 6.79 -36.58 -8.78
C ILE A 479 5.88 -35.68 -7.86
N PRO A 480 4.90 -36.20 -7.07
CA PRO A 480 4.16 -35.46 -6.02
C PRO A 480 4.53 -35.80 -4.54
N PHE A 481 4.09 -34.98 -3.55
CA PHE A 481 4.43 -35.07 -2.10
C PHE A 481 3.41 -34.36 -1.14
N ARG A 482 3.35 -34.72 0.17
CA ARG A 482 2.86 -33.97 1.39
C ARG A 482 2.64 -34.91 2.64
N LEU A 483 2.18 -34.46 3.82
CA LEU A 483 2.85 -33.70 4.93
C LEU A 483 1.92 -33.48 6.18
N ARG A 484 2.47 -33.08 7.37
CA ARG A 484 1.80 -32.58 8.63
C ARG A 484 1.12 -33.69 9.50
N LYS A 485 0.73 -33.57 10.80
CA LYS A 485 0.71 -32.53 11.90
C LYS A 485 0.43 -33.24 13.28
N MET A 486 0.57 -32.73 14.54
CA MET A 486 0.75 -31.39 15.16
C MET A 486 1.29 -31.45 16.64
N LYS A 487 1.61 -30.28 17.24
CA LYS A 487 1.72 -29.87 18.69
C LYS A 487 3.09 -30.06 19.45
N ILE A 488 3.50 -29.37 20.55
CA ILE A 488 3.56 -27.92 21.03
C ILE A 488 4.06 -27.80 22.54
N ASP A 489 3.79 -26.65 23.21
CA ASP A 489 3.68 -26.27 24.65
C ASP A 489 4.97 -26.07 25.53
N SER A 490 5.12 -25.12 26.48
CA SER A 490 4.70 -23.69 26.68
C SER A 490 5.09 -23.17 28.10
N ASN A 491 5.39 -21.89 28.50
CA ASN A 491 5.64 -20.55 27.89
C ASN A 491 6.28 -19.52 28.94
N PHE A 492 7.29 -18.65 28.59
CA PHE A 492 7.87 -17.39 29.24
C PHE A 492 8.63 -16.40 28.27
N LYS A 493 9.97 -16.13 28.15
CA LYS A 493 10.53 -15.11 27.13
C LYS A 493 11.95 -15.34 26.48
N THR A 494 12.12 -15.21 25.12
CA THR A 494 13.42 -15.44 24.39
C THR A 494 13.64 -14.67 23.05
N VAL A 495 14.87 -14.70 22.50
CA VAL A 495 15.32 -14.23 21.14
C VAL A 495 16.31 -15.23 20.48
N TYR A 496 16.37 -15.32 19.14
CA TYR A 496 17.30 -16.19 18.35
C TYR A 496 18.02 -15.42 17.22
N ALA A 497 19.33 -15.65 17.05
CA ALA A 497 20.17 -14.98 16.06
C ALA A 497 21.37 -15.85 15.60
N PRO A 498 21.43 -16.37 14.36
CA PRO A 498 22.57 -17.15 13.88
C PRO A 498 23.82 -16.28 13.62
N ALA A 499 24.98 -16.75 14.09
CA ALA A 499 26.26 -16.04 14.01
C ALA A 499 27.07 -16.43 12.76
N PHE A 500 26.81 -15.71 11.66
CA PHE A 500 27.53 -15.82 10.39
C PHE A 500 28.14 -14.49 9.89
N ALA A 501 27.52 -13.37 10.27
CA ALA A 501 27.95 -12.03 9.89
C ALA A 501 27.71 -11.03 11.03
N ALA A 502 28.72 -10.20 11.31
CA ALA A 502 28.68 -9.24 12.40
C ALA A 502 27.60 -8.14 12.21
N SER A 503 27.15 -7.87 10.99
CA SER A 503 26.05 -6.94 10.69
C SER A 503 24.70 -7.44 11.24
N HIS A 504 24.33 -8.68 10.90
CA HIS A 504 23.11 -9.35 11.38
C HIS A 504 23.09 -9.41 12.90
N SER A 505 24.17 -9.91 13.48
CA SER A 505 24.28 -10.10 14.92
C SER A 505 24.24 -8.79 15.70
N LYS A 506 24.88 -7.70 15.21
CA LYS A 506 24.79 -6.35 15.82
C LYS A 506 23.38 -5.78 15.77
N PHE A 507 22.62 -6.00 14.70
CA PHE A 507 21.22 -5.57 14.61
C PHE A 507 20.33 -6.33 15.59
N LEU A 508 20.36 -7.67 15.57
CA LEU A 508 19.54 -8.50 16.45
C LEU A 508 19.97 -8.33 17.93
N GLY A 509 21.27 -8.18 18.18
CA GLY A 509 21.80 -7.86 19.51
C GLY A 509 21.35 -6.49 20.01
N LYS A 510 21.20 -5.50 19.12
CA LYS A 510 20.62 -4.20 19.47
C LYS A 510 19.13 -4.27 19.80
N LEU A 511 18.36 -5.21 19.22
CA LEU A 511 16.97 -5.48 19.64
C LEU A 511 16.95 -6.04 21.07
N ALA A 512 17.73 -7.10 21.33
CA ALA A 512 17.82 -7.74 22.64
C ALA A 512 18.30 -6.77 23.74
N ASP A 513 19.32 -5.96 23.45
CA ASP A 513 19.81 -4.93 24.36
C ASP A 513 18.77 -3.84 24.61
N THR A 514 17.99 -3.44 23.59
CA THR A 514 16.92 -2.45 23.74
C THR A 514 15.81 -2.94 24.68
N LEU A 515 15.47 -4.23 24.62
CA LEU A 515 14.49 -4.85 25.50
C LEU A 515 15.05 -5.06 26.91
N THR A 516 16.32 -5.48 27.03
CA THR A 516 17.04 -5.59 28.31
C THR A 516 17.15 -4.22 29.01
N GLU A 517 17.50 -3.16 28.28
CA GLU A 517 17.59 -1.77 28.79
C GLU A 517 16.23 -1.27 29.31
N LYS A 518 15.13 -1.74 28.71
CA LYS A 518 13.74 -1.48 29.13
C LYS A 518 13.29 -2.33 30.33
N GLY A 519 14.07 -3.34 30.73
CA GLY A 519 13.81 -4.21 31.89
C GLY A 519 13.20 -5.58 31.58
N HIS A 520 13.11 -5.98 30.31
CA HIS A 520 12.65 -7.32 29.94
C HIS A 520 13.71 -8.38 30.25
N ASN A 521 13.27 -9.58 30.65
CA ASN A 521 14.15 -10.74 30.74
C ASN A 521 14.34 -11.36 29.34
N VAL A 522 15.55 -11.32 28.80
CA VAL A 522 15.86 -11.66 27.40
C VAL A 522 16.99 -12.68 27.34
N THR A 523 16.67 -13.91 26.92
CA THR A 523 17.67 -14.89 26.48
C THR A 523 18.06 -14.60 25.02
N TYR A 524 19.35 -14.48 24.73
CA TYR A 524 19.88 -14.36 23.35
C TYR A 524 20.53 -15.68 22.94
N LEU A 525 19.88 -16.42 22.05
CA LEU A 525 20.35 -17.71 21.55
C LEU A 525 21.09 -17.57 20.21
N MET A 526 22.36 -17.97 20.19
CA MET A 526 23.29 -17.71 19.10
C MET A 526 24.00 -18.99 18.61
N PRO A 527 23.46 -19.70 17.61
CA PRO A 527 24.19 -20.76 16.91
C PRO A 527 25.36 -20.20 16.10
N VAL A 528 26.55 -20.76 16.28
CA VAL A 528 27.73 -20.42 15.47
C VAL A 528 27.61 -21.06 14.09
N VAL A 529 27.70 -20.24 13.04
CA VAL A 529 27.76 -20.69 11.64
C VAL A 529 29.20 -20.60 11.13
N ASP A 530 29.83 -19.43 11.28
CA ASP A 530 31.25 -19.25 10.93
C ASP A 530 32.13 -19.09 12.19
N VAL A 531 33.01 -20.07 12.40
CA VAL A 531 33.94 -20.15 13.52
C VAL A 531 34.93 -18.98 13.55
N GLU A 532 35.34 -18.43 12.40
CA GLU A 532 36.26 -17.26 12.37
C GLU A 532 35.59 -15.97 12.84
N LYS A 533 34.27 -15.85 12.63
CA LYS A 533 33.51 -14.64 13.00
C LYS A 533 32.75 -14.79 14.32
N ARG A 534 32.93 -15.91 15.04
CA ARG A 534 32.26 -16.22 16.33
C ARG A 534 32.23 -15.01 17.27
N ASP A 535 33.39 -14.41 17.51
CA ASP A 535 33.55 -13.33 18.49
C ASP A 535 33.09 -11.96 17.93
N GLU A 536 33.24 -11.72 16.63
CA GLU A 536 32.67 -10.53 15.96
C GLU A 536 31.14 -10.53 15.94
N CYS A 537 30.52 -11.72 16.01
CA CYS A 537 29.09 -11.92 16.05
C CYS A 537 28.48 -11.83 17.46
N ILE A 538 29.25 -11.57 18.51
CA ILE A 538 28.70 -11.26 19.85
C ILE A 538 28.09 -9.84 19.82
N GLY A 539 26.85 -9.74 19.34
CA GLY A 539 26.18 -8.48 19.05
C GLY A 539 25.54 -7.77 20.25
N VAL A 540 25.44 -8.43 21.40
CA VAL A 540 24.85 -7.91 22.64
C VAL A 540 25.91 -7.27 23.56
N LYS A 541 25.52 -6.23 24.30
CA LYS A 541 26.35 -5.53 25.30
C LYS A 541 25.68 -5.40 26.66
N LEU A 542 24.34 -5.35 26.70
CA LEU A 542 23.54 -5.27 27.92
C LEU A 542 22.90 -6.61 28.28
N THR A 543 22.50 -7.39 27.27
CA THR A 543 21.86 -8.70 27.41
C THR A 543 22.87 -9.75 27.90
N LYS A 544 22.81 -10.10 29.19
CA LYS A 544 23.78 -11.00 29.84
C LYS A 544 23.49 -12.49 29.67
N ASP A 545 22.24 -12.85 29.38
CA ASP A 545 21.78 -14.23 29.26
C ASP A 545 21.99 -14.73 27.82
N LEU A 546 23.27 -14.90 27.48
CA LEU A 546 23.78 -15.31 26.17
C LEU A 546 24.01 -16.83 26.13
N ILE A 547 23.37 -17.53 25.20
CA ILE A 547 23.59 -18.95 24.93
C ILE A 547 24.24 -19.09 23.56
N ILE A 548 25.53 -19.45 23.54
CA ILE A 548 26.24 -19.76 22.30
C ILE A 548 26.13 -21.26 22.05
N VAL A 549 25.72 -21.66 20.84
CA VAL A 549 25.76 -23.06 20.40
C VAL A 549 26.92 -23.22 19.43
N GLU A 550 28.05 -23.68 19.96
CA GLU A 550 29.32 -23.85 19.24
C GLU A 550 29.20 -24.81 18.04
N ALA A 551 30.08 -24.62 17.06
CA ALA A 551 30.12 -25.42 15.83
C ALA A 551 30.41 -26.92 16.08
N GLY A 552 29.75 -27.77 15.30
CA GLY A 552 29.91 -29.22 15.38
C GLY A 552 31.14 -29.75 14.63
N ALA A 553 31.53 -31.01 14.90
CA ALA A 553 32.68 -31.65 14.25
C ALA A 553 32.57 -31.70 12.72
N GLU A 554 31.35 -31.82 12.18
CA GLU A 554 31.05 -31.78 10.73
C GLU A 554 31.45 -30.44 10.10
N MET A 555 31.10 -29.32 10.77
CA MET A 555 31.44 -27.96 10.34
C MET A 555 32.95 -27.70 10.39
N LEU A 556 33.60 -28.18 11.46
CA LEU A 556 35.05 -28.07 11.63
C LEU A 556 35.81 -28.89 10.58
N ALA A 557 35.25 -30.01 10.13
CA ALA A 557 35.84 -30.83 9.06
C ALA A 557 35.68 -30.16 7.68
N GLN A 558 34.47 -29.76 7.29
CA GLN A 558 34.21 -29.16 5.97
C GLN A 558 35.06 -27.90 5.73
N LYS A 559 35.27 -27.08 6.78
CA LYS A 559 36.12 -25.88 6.71
C LYS A 559 37.61 -26.17 6.46
N THR A 560 38.03 -27.43 6.44
CA THR A 560 39.37 -27.86 6.03
C THR A 560 39.44 -28.48 4.62
N SER A 561 38.31 -28.61 3.92
CA SER A 561 38.23 -29.31 2.61
C SER A 561 37.68 -28.48 1.44
N ASP A 562 36.86 -27.45 1.68
CA ASP A 562 36.36 -26.57 0.61
C ASP A 562 37.36 -25.43 0.25
N THR A 563 37.12 -24.75 -0.88
CA THR A 563 37.94 -23.61 -1.33
C THR A 563 38.08 -22.55 -0.25
N SER A 564 39.27 -22.01 -0.10
CA SER A 564 39.63 -21.15 1.02
C SER A 564 38.78 -19.89 1.07
N SER A 565 38.52 -19.40 2.28
CA SER A 565 37.71 -18.19 2.48
C SER A 565 38.24 -16.97 1.72
N ASP A 566 39.56 -16.89 1.48
CA ASP A 566 40.17 -15.80 0.75
C ASP A 566 39.97 -15.89 -0.77
N GLU A 567 39.88 -17.08 -1.37
CA GLU A 567 39.48 -17.26 -2.77
C GLU A 567 38.06 -16.74 -3.01
N ILE A 568 37.13 -17.02 -2.09
CA ILE A 568 35.74 -16.51 -2.14
C ILE A 568 35.73 -14.97 -2.03
N MET A 569 36.60 -14.37 -1.21
CA MET A 569 36.74 -12.92 -1.11
C MET A 569 37.34 -12.26 -2.37
N GLU A 570 38.21 -12.96 -3.10
CA GLU A 570 38.63 -12.50 -4.43
C GLU A 570 37.49 -12.56 -5.46
N VAL A 571 36.60 -13.56 -5.40
CA VAL A 571 35.44 -13.67 -6.29
C VAL A 571 34.49 -12.48 -6.11
N PHE A 572 34.20 -12.04 -4.88
CA PHE A 572 33.34 -10.86 -4.65
C PHE A 572 33.88 -9.56 -5.26
N TRP A 573 35.21 -9.38 -5.31
CA TRP A 573 35.78 -8.24 -6.04
C TRP A 573 35.60 -8.40 -7.57
N LYS A 574 35.87 -9.60 -8.10
CA LYS A 574 36.00 -9.87 -9.55
C LYS A 574 34.67 -10.08 -10.29
N ALA A 575 33.64 -10.61 -9.63
CA ALA A 575 32.32 -10.85 -10.21
C ALA A 575 31.35 -9.72 -9.87
N GLU A 576 30.45 -9.37 -10.78
CA GLU A 576 29.16 -8.78 -10.38
C GLU A 576 28.28 -9.90 -9.81
N MET A 577 27.29 -9.55 -8.98
CA MET A 577 26.32 -10.51 -8.46
C MET A 577 24.98 -10.24 -9.13
N ASP A 578 24.69 -11.03 -10.16
CA ASP A 578 23.58 -10.84 -11.09
C ASP A 578 22.85 -12.16 -11.37
N SER A 579 21.87 -12.15 -12.28
CA SER A 579 21.10 -13.33 -12.69
C SER A 579 21.95 -14.50 -13.21
N SER A 580 23.17 -14.27 -13.68
CA SER A 580 24.03 -15.31 -14.28
C SER A 580 24.76 -16.17 -13.24
N ASN A 581 24.97 -15.66 -12.02
CA ASN A 581 25.84 -16.30 -11.02
C ASN A 581 25.35 -16.24 -9.57
N SER A 582 24.36 -15.40 -9.24
CA SER A 582 23.90 -15.17 -7.87
C SER A 582 23.57 -16.47 -7.12
N ARG A 583 22.85 -17.40 -7.75
CA ARG A 583 22.52 -18.71 -7.16
C ARG A 583 23.74 -19.56 -6.80
N ASP A 584 24.80 -19.50 -7.61
CA ASP A 584 26.05 -20.20 -7.34
C ASP A 584 26.81 -19.54 -6.20
N MET A 585 26.78 -18.20 -6.13
CA MET A 585 27.32 -17.41 -5.02
C MET A 585 26.59 -17.66 -3.68
N PHE A 586 25.41 -18.30 -3.68
CA PHE A 586 24.68 -18.71 -2.47
C PHE A 586 24.84 -20.20 -2.09
N LYS A 587 25.47 -21.05 -2.91
CA LYS A 587 25.59 -22.50 -2.65
C LYS A 587 26.32 -22.83 -1.35
N TRP A 588 27.49 -22.23 -1.11
CA TRP A 588 28.30 -22.44 0.11
C TRP A 588 27.54 -21.99 1.36
N PHE A 589 27.01 -20.77 1.36
CA PHE A 589 26.18 -20.21 2.43
C PHE A 589 24.97 -21.09 2.79
N SER A 590 24.30 -21.64 1.76
CA SER A 590 23.20 -22.59 1.94
C SER A 590 23.65 -23.89 2.63
N SER A 591 24.84 -24.41 2.29
CA SER A 591 25.44 -25.57 2.97
C SER A 591 25.73 -25.27 4.44
N ASP A 592 26.46 -24.18 4.71
CA ASP A 592 26.87 -23.79 6.07
C ASP A 592 25.66 -23.58 6.99
N MET A 593 24.59 -22.93 6.50
CA MET A 593 23.34 -22.76 7.23
C MET A 593 22.64 -24.09 7.51
N LYS A 594 22.53 -24.98 6.53
CA LYS A 594 21.92 -26.31 6.72
C LYS A 594 22.70 -27.15 7.74
N ILE A 595 24.03 -27.10 7.76
CA ILE A 595 24.85 -27.86 8.71
C ILE A 595 24.82 -27.21 10.11
N ALA A 596 24.87 -25.88 10.20
CA ALA A 596 24.67 -25.16 11.47
C ALA A 596 23.29 -25.45 12.07
N CYS A 597 22.24 -25.54 11.25
CA CYS A 597 20.90 -25.97 11.67
C CYS A 597 20.89 -27.42 12.18
N ARG A 598 21.54 -28.36 11.46
CA ARG A 598 21.67 -29.78 11.91
C ARG A 598 22.38 -29.88 13.26
N ASN A 599 23.51 -29.19 13.41
CA ASN A 599 24.22 -29.08 14.68
C ASN A 599 23.30 -28.53 15.77
N PHE A 600 22.70 -27.36 15.57
CA PHE A 600 21.83 -26.69 16.55
C PHE A 600 20.63 -27.55 17.00
N ILE A 601 19.83 -28.09 16.08
CA ILE A 601 18.59 -28.80 16.45
C ILE A 601 18.89 -30.17 17.09
N SER A 602 20.04 -30.79 16.77
CA SER A 602 20.46 -32.04 17.43
C SER A 602 20.76 -31.90 18.92
N ARG A 603 21.05 -30.68 19.40
CA ARG A 603 21.44 -30.36 20.79
C ARG A 603 20.26 -30.46 21.76
N ARG A 604 19.94 -31.69 22.17
CA ARG A 604 18.89 -32.01 23.16
C ARG A 604 19.11 -31.31 24.51
N ASP A 605 20.36 -31.09 24.90
CA ASP A 605 20.73 -30.30 26.08
C ASP A 605 20.22 -28.85 25.97
N ILE A 606 20.47 -28.19 24.84
CA ILE A 606 19.98 -26.83 24.58
C ILE A 606 18.45 -26.83 24.46
N PHE A 607 17.84 -27.78 23.74
CA PHE A 607 16.38 -27.87 23.66
C PHE A 607 15.73 -28.04 25.04
N SER A 608 16.26 -28.92 25.90
CA SER A 608 15.78 -29.11 27.27
C SER A 608 15.99 -27.87 28.14
N GLN A 609 17.14 -27.20 28.04
CA GLN A 609 17.39 -25.95 28.75
C GLN A 609 16.38 -24.87 28.32
N MET A 610 16.20 -24.67 27.01
CA MET A 610 15.28 -23.70 26.43
C MET A 610 13.81 -24.03 26.77
N LYS A 611 13.41 -25.30 26.78
CA LYS A 611 12.08 -25.71 27.24
C LYS A 611 11.89 -25.50 28.74
N SER A 612 12.91 -25.72 29.57
CA SER A 612 12.81 -25.44 31.02
C SER A 612 12.73 -23.94 31.35
N ARG A 613 13.36 -23.10 30.51
CA ARG A 613 13.24 -21.63 30.57
C ARG A 613 11.86 -21.13 30.14
N ASN A 614 11.13 -21.92 29.32
CA ASN A 614 9.77 -21.72 28.82
C ASN A 614 9.57 -20.44 27.96
N PHE A 615 8.98 -20.54 26.76
CA PHE A 615 8.79 -19.47 25.74
C PHE A 615 7.37 -18.83 25.51
N ASP A 616 7.04 -17.57 25.88
CA ASP A 616 5.76 -16.86 25.55
C ASP A 616 5.89 -16.19 24.17
N LEU A 617 7.01 -15.47 23.99
CA LEU A 617 7.34 -14.66 22.82
C LEU A 617 8.75 -15.01 22.32
N ALA A 618 8.91 -15.03 21.00
CA ALA A 618 10.19 -15.14 20.31
C ALA A 618 10.35 -14.07 19.23
N ILE A 619 11.57 -13.52 19.13
CA ILE A 619 12.02 -12.71 17.99
C ILE A 619 13.01 -13.55 17.15
N LEU A 620 12.79 -13.61 15.84
CA LEU A 620 13.50 -14.47 14.89
C LEU A 620 13.90 -13.70 13.62
N GLU A 621 15.09 -13.89 13.09
CA GLU A 621 15.42 -13.43 11.72
C GLU A 621 15.08 -14.51 10.69
N PRO A 622 14.24 -14.23 9.67
CA PRO A 622 13.81 -15.22 8.67
C PRO A 622 14.88 -15.58 7.62
N VAL A 623 16.14 -15.20 7.83
CA VAL A 623 17.28 -15.71 7.05
C VAL A 623 17.40 -17.24 7.21
N SER A 624 17.08 -17.77 8.39
CA SER A 624 17.05 -19.20 8.72
C SER A 624 15.68 -19.56 9.32
N VAL A 625 15.00 -20.54 8.74
CA VAL A 625 13.72 -21.07 9.24
C VAL A 625 13.91 -22.14 10.31
N CYS A 626 15.16 -22.57 10.54
CA CYS A 626 15.53 -23.47 11.63
C CYS A 626 15.02 -22.96 13.00
N GLY A 627 15.13 -21.65 13.23
CA GLY A 627 14.62 -20.99 14.44
C GLY A 627 13.10 -21.05 14.58
N LEU A 628 12.33 -20.97 13.48
CA LEU A 628 10.86 -21.08 13.49
C LEU A 628 10.42 -22.49 13.92
N GLY A 629 11.05 -23.52 13.38
CA GLY A 629 10.77 -24.92 13.75
C GLY A 629 11.06 -25.19 15.22
N PHE A 630 12.22 -24.73 15.72
CA PHE A 630 12.62 -24.82 17.13
C PHE A 630 11.62 -24.08 18.05
N VAL A 631 11.29 -22.82 17.74
CA VAL A 631 10.35 -22.00 18.52
C VAL A 631 8.95 -22.62 18.58
N LYS A 632 8.45 -23.21 17.47
CA LYS A 632 7.15 -23.89 17.51
C LYS A 632 7.18 -25.21 18.29
N ALA A 633 8.30 -25.93 18.29
CA ALA A 633 8.49 -27.13 19.12
C ALA A 633 8.62 -26.82 20.63
N LEU A 634 9.09 -25.62 20.99
CA LEU A 634 9.05 -25.10 22.37
C LEU A 634 7.65 -24.64 22.81
N GLY A 635 6.69 -24.57 21.89
CA GLY A 635 5.30 -24.21 22.19
C GLY A 635 4.94 -22.74 22.01
N ILE A 636 5.90 -21.90 21.67
CA ILE A 636 5.71 -20.45 21.52
C ILE A 636 4.67 -20.17 20.42
N GLU A 637 3.76 -19.25 20.71
CA GLU A 637 2.72 -18.82 19.76
C GLU A 637 2.86 -17.34 19.36
N LYS A 638 3.49 -16.50 20.20
CA LYS A 638 3.69 -15.08 19.90
C LYS A 638 5.04 -14.91 19.20
N ILE A 639 5.03 -14.82 17.87
CA ILE A 639 6.24 -14.71 17.05
C ILE A 639 6.34 -13.31 16.45
N ILE A 640 7.54 -12.74 16.50
CA ILE A 640 7.95 -11.54 15.77
C ILE A 640 9.09 -11.93 14.82
N LEU A 641 8.99 -11.51 13.56
CA LEU A 641 10.12 -11.58 12.62
C LEU A 641 10.94 -10.29 12.68
N ALA A 642 12.25 -10.36 12.44
CA ALA A 642 13.13 -9.20 12.38
C ALA A 642 14.16 -9.35 11.26
N SER A 643 14.07 -8.52 10.22
CA SER A 643 15.04 -8.46 9.12
C SER A 643 16.13 -7.43 9.41
N SER A 644 17.40 -7.86 9.46
CA SER A 644 18.55 -6.95 9.54
C SER A 644 18.97 -6.38 8.18
N CYS A 645 18.58 -7.03 7.08
CA CYS A 645 18.47 -6.44 5.75
C CYS A 645 17.22 -5.53 5.67
N THR A 646 17.06 -4.75 4.60
CA THR A 646 15.85 -3.94 4.40
C THR A 646 14.60 -4.82 4.28
N PHE A 647 14.57 -5.73 3.30
CA PHE A 647 13.53 -6.76 3.14
C PHE A 647 14.15 -8.06 2.64
N PHE A 648 13.62 -9.21 3.06
CA PHE A 648 13.90 -10.51 2.44
C PHE A 648 12.82 -10.81 1.42
N ASP A 649 13.05 -10.55 0.14
CA ASP A 649 12.03 -10.69 -0.91
C ASP A 649 11.51 -12.14 -1.10
N THR A 650 12.23 -13.15 -0.57
CA THR A 650 11.75 -14.55 -0.47
C THR A 650 10.63 -14.71 0.57
N VAL A 651 10.64 -13.93 1.65
CA VAL A 651 9.68 -14.03 2.76
C VAL A 651 8.36 -13.35 2.41
N LEU A 652 8.43 -12.27 1.62
CA LEU A 652 7.30 -11.35 1.37
C LEU A 652 6.02 -12.05 0.85
N PRO A 653 6.06 -12.94 -0.15
CA PRO A 653 4.85 -13.65 -0.61
C PRO A 653 4.17 -14.46 0.49
N TYR A 654 4.95 -15.13 1.34
CA TYR A 654 4.44 -16.02 2.37
C TYR A 654 3.77 -15.29 3.52
N ILE A 655 4.17 -14.04 3.81
CA ILE A 655 3.51 -13.17 4.80
C ILE A 655 2.43 -12.24 4.20
N GLY A 656 2.34 -12.17 2.87
CA GLY A 656 1.30 -11.46 2.11
C GLY A 656 1.70 -10.10 1.55
N GLU A 657 2.99 -9.78 1.61
CA GLU A 657 3.56 -8.53 1.11
C GLU A 657 3.76 -8.54 -0.41
N PRO A 658 3.62 -7.39 -1.11
CA PRO A 658 3.75 -7.34 -2.56
C PRO A 658 5.21 -7.23 -3.03
N LEU A 659 5.45 -7.82 -4.21
CA LEU A 659 6.73 -7.83 -4.91
C LEU A 659 6.67 -6.93 -6.15
N ASP A 660 6.73 -5.62 -5.91
CA ASP A 660 6.64 -4.54 -6.92
C ASP A 660 7.90 -4.40 -7.81
N PHE A 661 8.41 -5.50 -8.37
CA PHE A 661 9.67 -5.55 -9.13
C PHE A 661 9.74 -4.64 -10.38
N SER A 662 8.61 -4.07 -10.81
CA SER A 662 8.58 -3.14 -11.94
C SER A 662 9.14 -1.75 -11.62
N TYR A 663 9.25 -1.38 -10.34
CA TYR A 663 9.83 -0.11 -9.88
C TYR A 663 10.56 -0.17 -8.53
N VAL A 664 10.47 -1.26 -7.77
CA VAL A 664 11.22 -1.45 -6.51
C VAL A 664 12.45 -2.33 -6.79
N PRO A 665 13.67 -1.82 -6.55
CA PRO A 665 14.87 -2.65 -6.57
C PRO A 665 14.81 -3.69 -5.46
N ALA A 666 14.89 -4.97 -5.84
CA ALA A 666 14.97 -6.08 -4.89
C ALA A 666 16.25 -5.99 -4.03
N GLY A 667 16.27 -6.69 -2.89
CA GLY A 667 17.36 -6.59 -1.90
C GLY A 667 18.77 -6.77 -2.48
N PHE A 668 18.90 -7.56 -3.54
CA PHE A 668 20.16 -7.91 -4.22
C PHE A 668 20.29 -7.33 -5.63
N SER A 669 19.47 -6.34 -5.97
CA SER A 669 19.40 -5.79 -7.34
C SER A 669 20.58 -4.89 -7.70
N VAL A 670 20.97 -4.94 -8.98
CA VAL A 670 21.98 -4.06 -9.59
C VAL A 670 21.39 -2.73 -10.08
N THR A 671 20.07 -2.52 -9.99
CA THR A 671 19.34 -1.40 -10.64
C THR A 671 18.78 -0.37 -9.64
N GLY A 672 18.35 0.79 -10.15
CA GLY A 672 17.62 1.83 -9.40
C GLY A 672 16.10 1.73 -9.60
N ASP A 673 15.31 2.60 -8.95
CA ASP A 673 13.84 2.61 -9.07
C ASP A 673 13.30 3.11 -10.43
N VAL A 674 14.19 3.64 -11.27
CA VAL A 674 13.93 4.01 -12.66
C VAL A 674 14.57 2.95 -13.56
N MET A 675 13.78 2.01 -14.06
CA MET A 675 14.26 0.84 -14.81
C MET A 675 13.77 0.81 -16.27
N SER A 676 14.69 0.58 -17.20
CA SER A 676 14.39 0.09 -18.56
C SER A 676 13.77 -1.32 -18.55
N ILE A 677 13.36 -1.83 -19.71
CA ILE A 677 12.78 -3.18 -19.80
C ILE A 677 13.80 -4.28 -19.45
N SER A 678 15.05 -4.14 -19.87
CA SER A 678 16.15 -5.05 -19.50
C SER A 678 16.48 -4.97 -18.01
N GLU A 679 16.43 -3.78 -17.40
CA GLU A 679 16.66 -3.61 -15.96
C GLU A 679 15.49 -4.17 -15.11
N ARG A 680 14.24 -4.07 -15.59
CA ARG A 680 13.11 -4.77 -14.96
C ARG A 680 13.23 -6.29 -15.07
N TYR A 681 13.66 -6.79 -16.23
CA TYR A 681 13.88 -8.23 -16.43
C TYR A 681 14.99 -8.76 -15.52
N GLU A 682 16.12 -8.04 -15.43
CA GLU A 682 17.22 -8.40 -14.53
C GLU A 682 16.82 -8.33 -13.05
N ASN A 683 16.15 -7.25 -12.60
CA ASN A 683 15.64 -7.11 -11.23
C ASN A 683 14.68 -8.27 -10.85
N TRP A 684 13.86 -8.72 -11.80
CA TRP A 684 12.98 -9.88 -11.63
C TRP A 684 13.76 -11.20 -11.60
N LEU A 685 14.70 -11.41 -12.53
CA LEU A 685 15.41 -12.67 -12.72
C LEU A 685 16.43 -12.95 -11.60
N VAL A 686 17.20 -11.94 -11.17
CA VAL A 686 18.12 -12.07 -10.02
C VAL A 686 17.35 -12.41 -8.75
N THR A 687 16.14 -11.85 -8.57
CA THR A 687 15.29 -12.18 -7.43
C THR A 687 14.71 -13.58 -7.51
N LYS A 688 14.34 -14.06 -8.71
CA LYS A 688 13.87 -15.43 -8.94
C LYS A 688 14.92 -16.47 -8.54
N GLU A 689 16.17 -16.29 -8.99
CA GLU A 689 17.26 -17.23 -8.68
C GLU A 689 17.71 -17.17 -7.21
N ILE A 690 17.73 -15.98 -6.60
CA ILE A 690 18.04 -15.84 -5.16
C ILE A 690 16.91 -16.41 -4.30
N ASN A 691 15.64 -16.17 -4.63
CA ASN A 691 14.52 -16.80 -3.94
C ASN A 691 14.59 -18.32 -4.06
N ALA A 692 14.91 -18.88 -5.23
CA ALA A 692 15.12 -20.32 -5.40
C ALA A 692 16.27 -20.87 -4.53
N ALA A 693 17.34 -20.10 -4.33
CA ALA A 693 18.46 -20.47 -3.45
C ALA A 693 18.07 -20.46 -1.96
N PHE A 694 17.31 -19.45 -1.51
CA PHE A 694 16.78 -19.39 -0.15
C PHE A 694 15.71 -20.46 0.11
N GLU A 695 14.83 -20.76 -0.85
CA GLU A 695 13.83 -21.82 -0.69
C GLU A 695 14.45 -23.22 -0.61
N ASP A 696 15.52 -23.54 -1.36
CA ASP A 696 16.26 -24.80 -1.15
C ASP A 696 16.88 -24.88 0.25
N MET A 697 17.47 -23.78 0.71
CA MET A 697 18.05 -23.69 2.05
C MET A 697 16.98 -23.94 3.13
N HIS A 698 15.85 -23.24 3.03
CA HIS A 698 14.73 -23.35 3.97
C HIS A 698 14.03 -24.72 3.90
N ASP A 699 13.92 -25.34 2.73
CA ASP A 699 13.42 -26.72 2.58
C ASP A 699 14.41 -27.77 3.09
N GLY A 700 15.72 -27.47 3.10
CA GLY A 700 16.73 -28.27 3.79
C GLY A 700 16.62 -28.15 5.31
N GLU A 701 16.60 -26.94 5.85
CA GLU A 701 16.39 -26.67 7.28
C GLU A 701 15.05 -27.25 7.78
N ALA A 702 14.00 -27.21 6.97
CA ALA A 702 12.70 -27.76 7.33
C ALA A 702 12.63 -29.29 7.30
N LYS A 703 13.48 -29.98 6.51
CA LYS A 703 13.69 -31.43 6.65
C LYS A 703 14.42 -31.72 7.96
N ILE A 704 15.49 -30.97 8.26
CA ILE A 704 16.28 -31.12 9.49
C ILE A 704 15.45 -30.89 10.76
N TYR A 705 14.66 -29.82 10.85
CA TYR A 705 13.87 -29.60 12.07
C TYR A 705 12.73 -30.61 12.23
N LYS A 706 12.17 -31.17 11.15
CA LYS A 706 11.17 -32.26 11.21
C LYS A 706 11.80 -33.60 11.58
N GLU A 707 13.00 -33.91 11.06
CA GLU A 707 13.81 -35.09 11.42
C GLU A 707 14.06 -35.16 12.94
N PHE A 708 14.46 -34.03 13.54
CA PHE A 708 14.82 -34.00 14.97
C PHE A 708 13.70 -33.59 15.93
N LEU A 709 12.73 -32.75 15.54
CA LEU A 709 11.64 -32.27 16.40
C LEU A 709 10.27 -32.91 16.07
N GLY A 710 10.19 -33.68 14.98
CA GLY A 710 9.02 -34.44 14.54
C GLY A 710 8.27 -33.81 13.37
N GLU A 711 7.76 -34.65 12.47
CA GLU A 711 6.88 -34.32 11.33
C GLU A 711 5.60 -33.52 11.68
N ASN A 712 5.33 -33.39 12.98
CA ASN A 712 4.22 -32.63 13.53
C ASN A 712 4.46 -31.11 13.51
N ILE A 713 5.71 -30.65 13.37
CA ILE A 713 6.03 -29.23 13.23
C ILE A 713 5.61 -28.75 11.81
N PRO A 714 4.87 -27.63 11.68
CA PRO A 714 4.42 -27.13 10.38
C PRO A 714 5.58 -26.79 9.43
N ASP A 715 5.26 -26.62 8.15
CA ASP A 715 6.25 -26.15 7.16
C ASP A 715 6.62 -24.68 7.40
N TRP A 716 7.79 -24.24 6.96
CA TRP A 716 8.21 -22.84 7.17
C TRP A 716 7.27 -21.85 6.49
N ARG A 717 6.67 -22.26 5.36
CA ARG A 717 5.62 -21.53 4.63
C ARG A 717 4.30 -21.41 5.43
N ASP A 718 4.03 -22.35 6.34
CA ASP A 718 2.92 -22.28 7.31
C ASP A 718 3.29 -21.43 8.55
N LEU A 719 4.57 -21.37 8.91
CA LEU A 719 5.05 -20.69 10.13
C LEU A 719 5.25 -19.19 9.95
N LEU A 720 5.87 -18.75 8.85
CA LEU A 720 6.10 -17.33 8.54
C LEU A 720 4.86 -16.42 8.74
N PRO A 721 3.67 -16.73 8.18
CA PRO A 721 2.50 -15.85 8.33
C PRO A 721 1.93 -15.79 9.76
N THR A 722 2.33 -16.69 10.67
CA THR A 722 1.89 -16.63 12.09
C THR A 722 2.60 -15.54 12.90
N ALA A 723 3.66 -14.94 12.33
CA ALA A 723 4.31 -13.77 12.92
C ALA A 723 3.33 -12.59 13.00
N SER A 724 3.17 -12.05 14.22
CA SER A 724 2.22 -10.98 14.49
C SER A 724 2.74 -9.60 14.09
N ILE A 725 4.07 -9.44 14.03
CA ILE A 725 4.79 -8.25 13.55
C ILE A 725 6.06 -8.71 12.80
N PHE A 726 6.44 -7.96 11.78
CA PHE A 726 7.72 -8.09 11.07
C PHE A 726 8.50 -6.77 11.17
N PHE A 727 9.54 -6.72 12.01
CA PHE A 727 10.47 -5.59 12.03
C PHE A 727 11.40 -5.63 10.81
N VAL A 728 11.62 -4.47 10.19
CA VAL A 728 12.50 -4.34 9.01
C VAL A 728 13.54 -3.23 9.19
N ASN A 729 14.80 -3.48 8.82
CA ASN A 729 15.88 -2.48 8.87
C ASN A 729 15.82 -1.47 7.70
N SER A 730 14.61 -1.01 7.39
CA SER A 730 14.29 0.03 6.41
C SER A 730 13.78 1.28 7.12
N ASN A 731 14.02 2.47 6.55
CA ASN A 731 13.48 3.73 7.06
C ASN A 731 12.70 4.46 5.95
N PRO A 732 11.41 4.82 6.15
CA PRO A 732 10.56 5.44 5.14
C PRO A 732 11.11 6.70 4.48
N PHE A 733 11.93 7.48 5.18
CA PHE A 733 12.46 8.75 4.67
C PHE A 733 13.82 8.59 3.96
N LEU A 734 14.38 7.37 3.96
CA LEU A 734 15.64 7.01 3.30
C LEU A 734 15.42 6.02 2.14
N ASP A 735 14.59 5.01 2.35
CA ASP A 735 14.44 3.87 1.44
C ASP A 735 13.54 4.17 0.22
N PHE A 736 13.50 3.25 -0.74
CA PHE A 736 12.59 3.34 -1.88
C PHE A 736 11.12 3.17 -1.42
N PRO A 737 10.20 4.09 -1.81
CA PRO A 737 8.79 3.98 -1.45
C PRO A 737 8.16 2.72 -2.10
N ARG A 738 7.65 1.81 -1.27
CA ARG A 738 6.99 0.56 -1.69
C ARG A 738 5.76 0.29 -0.83
N PRO A 739 4.70 -0.35 -1.35
CA PRO A 739 3.59 -0.79 -0.50
C PRO A 739 4.04 -1.84 0.54
N VAL A 740 3.53 -1.74 1.77
CA VAL A 740 3.76 -2.70 2.87
C VAL A 740 2.49 -2.93 3.70
N LEU A 741 2.34 -4.09 4.34
CA LEU A 741 1.28 -4.37 5.31
C LEU A 741 1.53 -3.64 6.63
N GLN A 742 0.45 -3.29 7.34
CA GLN A 742 0.50 -2.64 8.65
C GLN A 742 1.16 -3.48 9.78
N LYS A 743 1.43 -4.77 9.55
CA LYS A 743 2.22 -5.60 10.48
C LYS A 743 3.74 -5.50 10.25
N THR A 744 4.18 -4.84 9.18
CA THR A 744 5.59 -4.65 8.83
C THR A 744 6.07 -3.29 9.31
N ILE A 745 6.88 -3.29 10.38
CA ILE A 745 7.22 -2.10 11.16
C ILE A 745 8.66 -1.66 10.86
N PRO A 746 8.88 -0.47 10.27
CA PRO A 746 10.22 0.03 9.99
C PRO A 746 10.95 0.45 11.26
N ILE A 747 12.19 -0.04 11.38
CA ILE A 747 13.13 0.25 12.48
C ILE A 747 14.55 0.58 11.96
N GLY A 748 14.65 1.00 10.69
CA GLY A 748 15.90 1.39 10.05
C GLY A 748 16.61 2.53 10.79
N GLY A 749 17.82 2.24 11.27
CA GLY A 749 18.65 3.14 12.06
C GLY A 749 18.74 2.84 13.56
N ILE A 750 18.08 1.80 14.09
CA ILE A 750 18.12 1.47 15.53
C ILE A 750 19.53 1.22 16.11
N SER A 751 20.48 0.82 15.25
CA SER A 751 21.89 0.62 15.61
C SER A 751 22.71 1.91 15.66
N VAL A 752 22.19 3.04 15.15
CA VAL A 752 22.87 4.33 15.15
C VAL A 752 22.63 5.06 16.47
N ASN A 753 23.67 5.67 17.05
CA ASN A 753 23.56 6.47 18.27
C ASN A 753 24.46 7.72 18.21
N MET A 754 23.96 8.77 17.54
CA MET A 754 24.68 10.04 17.34
C MET A 754 24.90 10.83 18.65
N LYS A 755 24.08 10.61 19.68
CA LYS A 755 24.25 11.29 20.98
C LYS A 755 25.48 10.77 21.70
N TRP A 756 25.58 9.44 21.86
CA TRP A 756 26.73 8.78 22.50
C TRP A 756 28.06 9.13 21.82
N THR A 757 28.11 9.20 20.48
CA THR A 757 29.35 9.59 19.76
C THR A 757 29.70 11.07 19.87
N THR A 758 28.75 11.94 20.21
CA THR A 758 29.02 13.37 20.49
C THR A 758 29.60 13.57 21.89
N GLU A 759 29.28 12.67 22.82
CA GLU A 759 29.73 12.71 24.22
C GLU A 759 31.12 12.09 24.45
N HIS A 760 31.61 11.25 23.52
CA HIS A 760 32.89 10.56 23.64
C HIS A 760 33.99 11.26 22.84
N GLN A 761 34.97 11.85 23.54
CA GLN A 761 36.15 12.46 22.92
C GLN A 761 36.90 11.46 22.04
N ILE A 762 37.22 11.86 20.81
CA ILE A 762 38.04 11.07 19.91
C ILE A 762 39.49 11.05 20.43
N SER A 763 40.20 9.92 20.31
CA SER A 763 41.55 9.82 20.89
C SER A 763 42.54 10.75 20.19
N SER A 764 43.53 11.24 20.95
CA SER A 764 44.51 12.24 20.49
C SER A 764 45.27 11.87 19.21
N GLY A 765 45.45 10.56 18.94
CA GLY A 765 46.01 10.08 17.67
C GLY A 765 45.12 10.39 16.45
N TRP A 766 43.80 10.28 16.60
CA TRP A 766 42.86 10.67 15.55
C TRP A 766 42.76 12.19 15.41
N GLU A 767 42.82 12.94 16.50
CA GLU A 767 42.88 14.41 16.45
C GLU A 767 44.09 14.91 15.65
N GLN A 768 45.28 14.31 15.90
CA GLN A 768 46.50 14.62 15.15
C GLN A 768 46.39 14.29 13.65
N ILE A 769 45.56 13.33 13.26
CA ILE A 769 45.30 13.01 11.85
C ILE A 769 44.31 14.02 11.24
N LEU A 770 43.17 14.24 11.89
CA LEU A 770 42.10 15.15 11.42
C LEU A 770 42.55 16.62 11.34
N ASN A 771 43.50 17.03 12.17
CA ASN A 771 44.04 18.39 12.18
C ASN A 771 45.15 18.63 11.12
N LYS A 772 45.57 17.63 10.34
CA LYS A 772 46.65 17.80 9.33
C LYS A 772 46.25 18.70 8.17
N ARG A 773 44.98 18.69 7.77
CA ARG A 773 44.45 19.38 6.58
C ARG A 773 43.00 19.79 6.81
N THR A 774 42.49 20.73 6.01
CA THR A 774 41.12 21.24 6.12
C THR A 774 40.05 20.24 5.69
N SER A 775 40.40 19.30 4.82
CA SER A 775 39.50 18.28 4.28
C SER A 775 39.98 16.88 4.66
N ASN A 776 39.09 16.07 5.23
CA ASN A 776 39.37 14.71 5.67
C ASN A 776 38.34 13.72 5.09
N VAL A 777 38.80 12.59 4.55
CA VAL A 777 37.98 11.53 3.96
C VAL A 777 38.26 10.22 4.67
N LEU A 778 37.21 9.51 5.08
CA LEU A 778 37.28 8.13 5.56
C LEU A 778 37.01 7.17 4.40
N ILE A 779 37.72 6.05 4.32
CA ILE A 779 37.54 4.99 3.32
C ILE A 779 37.35 3.67 4.07
N SER A 780 36.22 2.99 3.85
CA SER A 780 35.87 1.73 4.53
C SER A 780 35.04 0.80 3.64
N PHE A 781 35.62 -0.34 3.25
CA PHE A 781 34.95 -1.38 2.45
C PHE A 781 34.22 -2.44 3.32
N GLY A 782 33.95 -2.13 4.60
CA GLY A 782 33.23 -3.00 5.53
C GLY A 782 34.14 -3.98 6.27
N SER A 783 33.56 -5.08 6.77
CA SER A 783 34.30 -6.16 7.45
C SER A 783 34.28 -7.51 6.72
N MET A 784 33.30 -7.75 5.84
CA MET A 784 33.20 -9.02 5.09
C MET A 784 34.26 -9.10 3.99
N VAL A 785 34.28 -8.13 3.07
CA VAL A 785 35.25 -8.07 1.98
C VAL A 785 36.51 -7.36 2.45
N LYS A 786 37.64 -8.06 2.43
CA LYS A 786 38.97 -7.52 2.76
C LYS A 786 39.46 -6.62 1.62
N SER A 787 39.94 -5.42 1.95
CA SER A 787 40.54 -4.47 1.00
C SER A 787 41.88 -4.95 0.45
N THR A 788 42.52 -5.93 1.12
CA THR A 788 43.73 -6.62 0.63
C THR A 788 43.52 -7.34 -0.69
N HIS A 789 42.30 -7.81 -0.98
CA HIS A 789 41.95 -8.52 -2.21
C HIS A 789 41.45 -7.61 -3.34
N MET A 790 41.49 -6.28 -3.14
CA MET A 790 41.10 -5.31 -4.17
C MET A 790 42.03 -5.45 -5.40
N PRO A 791 41.48 -5.67 -6.61
CA PRO A 791 42.26 -5.80 -7.84
C PRO A 791 43.26 -4.65 -8.04
N LEU A 792 44.50 -5.00 -8.37
CA LEU A 792 45.64 -4.06 -8.44
C LEU A 792 45.33 -2.80 -9.26
N LYS A 793 44.60 -2.94 -10.37
CA LYS A 793 44.22 -1.83 -11.25
C LYS A 793 43.29 -0.81 -10.59
N TRP A 794 42.32 -1.27 -9.78
CA TRP A 794 41.42 -0.41 -9.01
C TRP A 794 42.11 0.21 -7.80
N ARG A 795 42.98 -0.56 -7.14
CA ARG A 795 43.82 -0.05 -6.05
C ARG A 795 44.74 1.08 -6.54
N ASN A 796 45.39 0.88 -7.68
CA ASN A 796 46.31 1.87 -8.25
C ASN A 796 45.57 3.15 -8.72
N GLY A 797 44.41 3.03 -9.38
CA GLY A 797 43.60 4.19 -9.77
C GLY A 797 43.10 5.01 -8.58
N LEU A 798 42.68 4.34 -7.50
CA LEU A 798 42.32 4.99 -6.23
C LEU A 798 43.54 5.69 -5.59
N LEU A 799 44.72 5.06 -5.58
CA LEU A 799 45.94 5.64 -5.02
C LEU A 799 46.43 6.86 -5.80
N GLU A 800 46.41 6.83 -7.13
CA GLU A 800 46.76 8.01 -7.95
C GLU A 800 45.74 9.14 -7.79
N THR A 801 44.45 8.82 -7.61
CA THR A 801 43.44 9.83 -7.25
C THR A 801 43.75 10.48 -5.90
N ILE A 802 43.99 9.68 -4.85
CA ILE A 802 44.38 10.14 -3.51
C ILE A 802 45.63 11.03 -3.56
N LYS A 803 46.66 10.59 -4.27
CA LYS A 803 47.93 11.29 -4.48
C LYS A 803 47.77 12.63 -5.24
N SER A 804 46.83 12.72 -6.17
CA SER A 804 46.49 13.98 -6.84
C SER A 804 45.86 15.01 -5.89
N MET A 805 45.12 14.55 -4.86
CA MET A 805 44.41 15.39 -3.89
C MET A 805 45.24 15.66 -2.63
N SER A 806 46.48 16.12 -2.80
CA SER A 806 47.47 16.30 -1.71
C SER A 806 47.04 17.25 -0.56
N ASN A 807 46.04 18.10 -0.80
CA ASN A 807 45.38 18.99 0.16
C ASN A 807 44.24 18.32 0.97
N VAL A 808 43.92 17.06 0.69
CA VAL A 808 42.92 16.24 1.41
C VAL A 808 43.62 15.11 2.15
N THR A 809 43.28 14.89 3.42
CA THR A 809 43.76 13.75 4.21
C THR A 809 42.81 12.57 4.02
N PHE A 810 43.35 11.40 3.71
CA PHE A 810 42.59 10.16 3.56
C PHE A 810 42.92 9.19 4.70
N ILE A 811 41.89 8.61 5.30
CA ILE A 811 41.97 7.59 6.35
C ILE A 811 41.40 6.31 5.76
N SER A 812 42.18 5.26 5.62
CA SER A 812 41.77 4.00 5.01
C SER A 812 41.75 2.86 6.03
N LYS A 813 40.60 2.23 6.20
CA LYS A 813 40.46 0.97 6.95
C LYS A 813 41.01 -0.16 6.07
N TYR A 814 42.10 -0.80 6.49
CA TYR A 814 42.86 -1.76 5.69
C TYR A 814 43.44 -2.87 6.56
N GLU A 815 43.28 -4.13 6.15
CA GLU A 815 43.44 -5.29 7.04
C GLU A 815 44.91 -5.69 7.30
N SER A 816 45.84 -5.23 6.47
CA SER A 816 47.27 -5.56 6.54
C SER A 816 48.12 -4.38 7.04
N GLU A 817 49.24 -4.69 7.70
CA GLU A 817 50.26 -3.71 8.08
C GLU A 817 51.28 -3.46 6.96
N ASN A 818 51.37 -4.37 5.99
CA ASN A 818 52.23 -4.19 4.82
C ASN A 818 51.55 -3.28 3.79
N VAL A 819 51.85 -1.98 3.89
CA VAL A 819 51.28 -0.91 3.05
C VAL A 819 52.30 -0.21 2.15
N SER A 820 53.48 -0.82 1.95
CA SER A 820 54.59 -0.26 1.15
C SER A 820 54.24 0.05 -0.31
N PHE A 821 53.17 -0.56 -0.84
CA PHE A 821 52.61 -0.21 -2.15
C PHE A 821 52.08 1.24 -2.25
N ALA A 822 51.99 1.96 -1.13
CA ALA A 822 51.57 3.36 -1.04
C ALA A 822 52.69 4.30 -0.52
N ASP A 823 53.95 3.84 -0.49
CA ASP A 823 55.08 4.65 -0.04
C ASP A 823 55.21 5.95 -0.85
N GLY A 824 55.41 7.07 -0.13
CA GLY A 824 55.44 8.42 -0.70
C GLY A 824 54.08 9.15 -0.77
N ILE A 825 52.95 8.47 -0.50
CA ILE A 825 51.61 9.09 -0.47
C ILE A 825 51.36 9.75 0.90
N ASN A 826 51.99 10.91 1.10
CA ASN A 826 52.03 11.67 2.37
C ASN A 826 50.66 12.20 2.88
N ASN A 827 49.57 11.89 2.20
CA ASN A 827 48.20 12.26 2.57
C ASN A 827 47.27 11.06 2.84
N LEU A 828 47.80 9.84 2.86
CA LEU A 828 47.07 8.62 3.18
C LEU A 828 47.52 8.03 4.52
N HIS A 829 46.57 7.65 5.37
CA HIS A 829 46.79 7.00 6.65
C HIS A 829 46.01 5.68 6.72
N PHE A 830 46.69 4.58 6.99
CA PHE A 830 46.07 3.26 7.12
C PHE A 830 45.81 2.89 8.59
N SER A 831 44.75 2.13 8.84
CA SER A 831 44.53 1.44 10.12
C SER A 831 43.73 0.16 9.94
N LYS A 832 44.05 -0.89 10.72
CA LYS A 832 43.25 -2.13 10.79
C LYS A 832 41.82 -1.89 11.28
N TRP A 833 41.65 -0.90 12.16
CA TRP A 833 40.35 -0.58 12.76
C TRP A 833 40.16 0.94 12.90
N VAL A 834 38.93 1.41 12.71
CA VAL A 834 38.56 2.82 12.79
C VAL A 834 37.29 2.98 13.66
N PRO A 835 37.20 4.01 14.52
CA PRO A 835 35.97 4.31 15.26
C PRO A 835 34.98 5.00 14.33
N GLN A 836 34.40 4.25 13.38
CA GLN A 836 33.68 4.76 12.22
C GLN A 836 32.57 5.76 12.58
N ILE A 837 31.70 5.43 13.53
CA ILE A 837 30.59 6.31 13.93
C ILE A 837 31.11 7.59 14.61
N THR A 838 32.19 7.51 15.41
CA THR A 838 32.82 8.69 16.03
C THR A 838 33.46 9.60 14.97
N LEU A 839 34.16 9.03 13.99
CA LEU A 839 34.72 9.79 12.86
C LEU A 839 33.61 10.42 11.99
N LEU A 840 32.52 9.70 11.71
CA LEU A 840 31.34 10.23 11.02
C LEU A 840 30.63 11.34 11.83
N SER A 841 30.76 11.35 13.16
CA SER A 841 30.22 12.41 14.01
C SER A 841 31.13 13.64 14.11
N ASP A 842 32.44 13.49 13.94
CA ASP A 842 33.40 14.60 14.06
C ASP A 842 33.21 15.65 12.95
N PRO A 843 33.09 16.96 13.27
CA PRO A 843 32.87 18.00 12.27
C PRO A 843 34.02 18.16 11.26
N ARG A 844 35.25 17.71 11.59
CA ARG A 844 36.43 17.76 10.72
C ARG A 844 36.41 16.70 9.61
N LEU A 845 35.63 15.63 9.75
CA LEU A 845 35.44 14.67 8.65
C LEU A 845 34.53 15.30 7.59
N THR A 846 35.02 15.37 6.35
CA THR A 846 34.37 16.07 5.25
C THR A 846 33.47 15.15 4.43
N ALA A 847 33.95 13.95 4.11
CA ALA A 847 33.21 12.96 3.31
C ALA A 847 33.58 11.51 3.68
N PHE A 848 32.76 10.56 3.23
CA PHE A 848 32.97 9.12 3.42
C PHE A 848 33.02 8.37 2.08
N VAL A 849 33.93 7.41 1.96
CA VAL A 849 33.96 6.42 0.86
C VAL A 849 33.60 5.06 1.44
N SER A 850 32.50 4.49 0.97
CA SER A 850 31.87 3.31 1.58
C SER A 850 31.55 2.24 0.53
N HIS A 851 31.70 0.97 0.89
CA HIS A 851 31.12 -0.13 0.12
C HIS A 851 29.58 -0.12 0.04
N GLY A 852 28.87 0.67 0.86
CA GLY A 852 27.40 0.77 0.82
C GLY A 852 26.62 -0.29 1.63
N GLY A 853 27.31 -1.16 2.38
CA GLY A 853 26.64 -2.13 3.26
C GLY A 853 25.71 -1.45 4.28
N LEU A 854 24.50 -2.00 4.46
CA LEU A 854 23.35 -1.30 5.05
C LEU A 854 23.62 -0.59 6.39
N GLY A 855 24.39 -1.20 7.30
CA GLY A 855 24.73 -0.59 8.59
C GLY A 855 25.52 0.72 8.43
N SER A 856 26.56 0.73 7.60
CA SER A 856 27.38 1.93 7.32
C SER A 856 26.63 2.95 6.47
N THR A 857 25.67 2.49 5.66
CA THR A 857 24.72 3.34 4.92
C THR A 857 23.75 4.07 5.87
N MET A 858 23.26 3.41 6.91
CA MET A 858 22.45 4.04 7.98
C MET A 858 23.29 5.02 8.82
N GLU A 859 24.48 4.63 9.28
CA GLU A 859 25.41 5.51 10.00
C GLU A 859 25.70 6.80 9.21
N LEU A 860 25.98 6.66 7.90
CA LEU A 860 26.19 7.77 6.98
C LEU A 860 24.96 8.69 6.90
N ALA A 861 23.78 8.14 6.60
CA ALA A 861 22.55 8.93 6.41
C ALA A 861 22.17 9.76 7.66
N TYR A 862 22.33 9.20 8.86
CA TYR A 862 22.07 9.90 10.12
C TYR A 862 23.19 10.89 10.52
N SER A 863 24.41 10.74 9.98
CA SER A 863 25.56 11.64 10.24
C SER A 863 25.58 12.92 9.39
N GLY A 864 24.83 12.95 8.28
CA GLY A 864 24.76 14.11 7.39
C GLY A 864 26.04 14.40 6.60
N LYS A 865 26.96 13.42 6.49
CA LYS A 865 28.16 13.54 5.65
C LYS A 865 27.83 13.22 4.18
N PRO A 866 28.42 13.92 3.20
CA PRO A 866 28.39 13.51 1.81
C PRO A 866 29.31 12.31 1.55
N ALA A 867 29.06 11.52 0.50
CA ALA A 867 29.80 10.29 0.27
C ALA A 867 29.93 9.83 -1.19
N VAL A 868 31.00 9.09 -1.49
CA VAL A 868 31.10 8.24 -2.68
C VAL A 868 30.87 6.79 -2.24
N VAL A 869 29.86 6.14 -2.80
CA VAL A 869 29.51 4.75 -2.50
C VAL A 869 30.00 3.87 -3.65
N ILE A 870 30.86 2.91 -3.34
CA ILE A 870 31.50 1.99 -4.29
C ILE A 870 31.14 0.54 -3.93
N PRO A 871 29.98 0.05 -4.39
CA PRO A 871 29.54 -1.33 -4.15
C PRO A 871 30.53 -2.39 -4.62
N VAL A 872 30.56 -3.50 -3.88
CA VAL A 872 31.35 -4.69 -4.26
C VAL A 872 30.46 -5.89 -4.56
N PHE A 873 29.50 -6.23 -3.69
CA PHE A 873 28.61 -7.40 -3.84
C PHE A 873 27.32 -7.24 -3.01
N ALA A 874 26.41 -8.23 -3.04
CA ALA A 874 25.21 -8.28 -2.20
C ALA A 874 24.30 -7.02 -2.34
N ASP A 875 23.72 -6.55 -1.23
CA ASP A 875 22.74 -5.45 -1.16
C ASP A 875 23.33 -4.05 -1.46
N GLN A 876 24.64 -3.97 -1.69
CA GLN A 876 25.39 -2.73 -1.75
C GLN A 876 25.02 -1.83 -2.94
N ILE A 877 24.71 -2.40 -4.11
CA ILE A 877 24.34 -1.62 -5.30
C ILE A 877 22.97 -0.96 -5.09
N ARG A 878 21.99 -1.75 -4.62
CA ARG A 878 20.67 -1.28 -4.20
C ARG A 878 20.77 -0.20 -3.11
N ASN A 879 21.64 -0.36 -2.11
CA ASN A 879 21.86 0.65 -1.07
C ASN A 879 22.58 1.92 -1.56
N ALA A 880 23.49 1.81 -2.53
CA ALA A 880 24.14 2.97 -3.14
C ALA A 880 23.13 3.83 -3.92
N ASN A 881 22.24 3.19 -4.68
CA ASN A 881 21.13 3.88 -5.36
C ASN A 881 20.13 4.49 -4.36
N MET A 882 19.84 3.81 -3.25
CA MET A 882 19.02 4.32 -2.15
C MET A 882 19.59 5.62 -1.56
N LEU A 883 20.91 5.72 -1.34
CA LEU A 883 21.56 6.96 -0.88
C LEU A 883 21.62 8.03 -1.98
N ALA A 884 21.93 7.64 -3.23
CA ALA A 884 22.13 8.56 -4.34
C ALA A 884 20.85 9.35 -4.72
N ARG A 885 19.65 8.77 -4.55
CA ARG A 885 18.37 9.46 -4.83
C ARG A 885 18.20 10.77 -4.05
N HIS A 886 18.76 10.83 -2.84
CA HIS A 886 18.71 11.99 -1.94
C HIS A 886 19.74 13.07 -2.30
N LYS A 887 20.57 12.87 -3.33
CA LYS A 887 21.56 13.84 -3.85
C LYS A 887 22.59 14.29 -2.81
N GLY A 888 22.76 13.52 -1.72
CA GLY A 888 23.84 13.68 -0.74
C GLY A 888 25.03 12.75 -0.98
N ALA A 889 24.89 11.73 -1.83
CA ALA A 889 25.93 10.77 -2.17
C ALA A 889 26.00 10.50 -3.68
N ILE A 890 27.13 9.97 -4.13
CA ILE A 890 27.37 9.50 -5.50
C ILE A 890 27.53 7.99 -5.47
N TYR A 891 26.71 7.27 -6.25
CA TYR A 891 27.01 5.88 -6.62
C TYR A 891 28.11 5.86 -7.68
N LEU A 892 29.18 5.11 -7.44
CA LEU A 892 30.30 4.90 -8.36
C LEU A 892 30.56 3.40 -8.50
N HIS A 893 30.23 2.84 -9.66
CA HIS A 893 30.42 1.41 -9.94
C HIS A 893 31.92 1.03 -9.91
N LYS A 894 32.27 -0.06 -9.20
CA LYS A 894 33.66 -0.54 -9.02
C LYS A 894 34.52 -0.61 -10.29
N ASN A 895 33.92 -0.95 -11.44
CA ASN A 895 34.61 -0.99 -12.72
C ASN A 895 35.25 0.35 -13.14
N PHE A 896 34.75 1.49 -12.66
CA PHE A 896 35.34 2.81 -12.90
C PHE A 896 36.53 3.16 -11.99
N MET A 897 36.88 2.36 -10.98
CA MET A 897 38.00 2.66 -10.06
C MET A 897 39.38 2.74 -10.73
N GLU A 898 39.52 2.17 -11.93
CA GLU A 898 40.73 2.27 -12.77
C GLU A 898 40.84 3.64 -13.47
N ASN A 899 39.71 4.35 -13.66
CA ASN A 899 39.67 5.65 -14.31
C ASN A 899 39.82 6.78 -13.29
N ILE A 900 41.05 7.27 -13.14
CA ILE A 900 41.45 8.35 -12.22
C ILE A 900 40.59 9.62 -12.42
N GLU A 901 40.16 9.96 -13.64
CA GLU A 901 39.35 11.16 -13.87
C GLU A 901 37.94 11.03 -13.29
N ILE A 902 37.31 9.86 -13.45
CA ILE A 902 35.96 9.59 -12.92
C ILE A 902 36.00 9.54 -11.39
N VAL A 903 36.98 8.82 -10.81
CA VAL A 903 37.14 8.73 -9.35
C VAL A 903 37.45 10.11 -8.75
N ARG A 904 38.39 10.87 -9.33
CA ARG A 904 38.71 12.24 -8.88
C ARG A 904 37.49 13.16 -8.96
N LYS A 905 36.74 13.14 -10.06
CA LYS A 905 35.53 13.96 -10.21
C LYS A 905 34.46 13.62 -9.18
N ALA A 906 34.26 12.33 -8.87
CA ALA A 906 33.34 11.91 -7.81
C ALA A 906 33.79 12.43 -6.43
N PHE A 907 35.10 12.40 -6.14
CA PHE A 907 35.66 12.90 -4.88
C PHE A 907 35.57 14.43 -4.80
N GLU A 908 35.88 15.15 -5.88
CA GLU A 908 35.78 16.62 -5.97
C GLU A 908 34.34 17.11 -5.76
N ASN A 909 33.35 16.44 -6.37
CA ASN A 909 31.94 16.75 -6.16
C ASN A 909 31.56 16.66 -4.67
N VAL A 910 31.82 15.53 -4.00
CA VAL A 910 31.37 15.34 -2.60
C VAL A 910 32.16 16.16 -1.57
N LEU A 911 33.37 16.61 -1.92
CA LEU A 911 34.20 17.44 -1.05
C LEU A 911 33.93 18.95 -1.19
N PHE A 912 33.61 19.42 -2.40
CA PHE A 912 33.62 20.85 -2.71
C PHE A 912 32.27 21.41 -3.17
N ASP A 913 31.42 20.62 -3.84
CA ASP A 913 30.03 21.05 -4.12
C ASP A 913 29.19 20.99 -2.84
N GLN A 914 28.77 22.16 -2.36
CA GLN A 914 27.97 22.30 -1.15
C GLN A 914 26.56 21.71 -1.30
N SER A 915 26.09 21.40 -2.51
CA SER A 915 24.80 20.74 -2.73
C SER A 915 24.74 19.38 -2.02
N TYR A 916 25.76 18.52 -2.20
CA TYR A 916 25.86 17.21 -1.56
C TYR A 916 25.82 17.32 -0.03
N LYS A 917 26.61 18.22 0.55
CA LYS A 917 26.64 18.47 1.99
C LYS A 917 25.30 19.00 2.52
N LYS A 918 24.66 19.95 1.81
CA LYS A 918 23.34 20.48 2.19
C LYS A 918 22.26 19.39 2.15
N ASN A 919 22.28 18.54 1.13
CA ASN A 919 21.30 17.47 0.96
C ASN A 919 21.49 16.36 2.02
N ALA A 920 22.74 15.96 2.29
CA ALA A 920 23.05 15.01 3.35
C ALA A 920 22.62 15.54 4.74
N LEU A 921 22.87 16.82 5.04
CA LEU A 921 22.39 17.45 6.28
C LEU A 921 20.86 17.54 6.35
N LYS A 922 20.14 17.84 5.25
CA LYS A 922 18.66 17.81 5.22
C LYS A 922 18.14 16.41 5.56
N LEU A 923 18.70 15.37 4.95
CA LEU A 923 18.33 13.97 5.19
C LEU A 923 18.61 13.57 6.65
N ALA A 924 19.77 13.97 7.20
CA ALA A 924 20.10 13.70 8.60
C ALA A 924 19.15 14.40 9.58
N ASP A 925 18.75 15.65 9.33
CA ASP A 925 17.78 16.36 10.19
C ASP A 925 16.40 15.69 10.16
N ILE A 926 15.92 15.28 8.98
CA ILE A 926 14.69 14.48 8.80
C ILE A 926 14.77 13.16 9.60
N LEU A 927 15.86 12.40 9.46
CA LEU A 927 16.02 11.11 10.12
C LEU A 927 16.20 11.22 11.65
N ASN A 928 16.91 12.23 12.15
CA ASN A 928 17.09 12.42 13.59
C ASN A 928 15.84 12.98 14.30
N ASN A 929 14.88 13.55 13.56
CA ASN A 929 13.66 14.17 14.12
C ASN A 929 12.35 13.49 13.64
N GLN A 930 12.43 12.28 13.08
CA GLN A 930 11.26 11.52 12.61
C GLN A 930 10.21 11.28 13.74
N PRO A 931 8.90 11.19 13.44
CA PRO A 931 7.82 11.19 14.45
C PRO A 931 7.91 10.13 15.56
N TYR A 932 8.55 8.99 15.30
CA TYR A 932 8.76 7.89 16.24
C TYR A 932 10.15 7.30 16.05
N SER A 933 10.90 7.11 17.13
CA SER A 933 12.23 6.49 17.02
C SER A 933 12.11 4.98 16.78
N PRO A 934 13.05 4.36 16.03
CA PRO A 934 13.13 2.91 15.90
C PRO A 934 13.16 2.15 17.23
N LYS A 935 13.76 2.76 18.27
CA LYS A 935 13.83 2.19 19.63
C LYS A 935 12.46 2.14 20.31
N GLU A 936 11.67 3.21 20.22
CA GLU A 936 10.29 3.23 20.74
C GLU A 936 9.41 2.22 20.01
N ASN A 937 9.55 2.10 18.68
CA ASN A 937 8.80 1.13 17.89
C ASN A 937 9.10 -0.31 18.36
N VAL A 938 10.38 -0.69 18.50
CA VAL A 938 10.73 -2.04 18.99
C VAL A 938 10.15 -2.32 20.36
N ILE A 939 10.26 -1.39 21.30
CA ILE A 939 9.69 -1.55 22.65
C ILE A 939 8.17 -1.70 22.58
N LYS A 940 7.46 -0.71 22.01
CA LYS A 940 5.99 -0.66 22.00
C LYS A 940 5.35 -1.85 21.30
N TYR A 941 5.85 -2.23 20.11
CA TYR A 941 5.28 -3.36 19.36
C TYR A 941 5.64 -4.71 20.00
N THR A 942 6.83 -4.85 20.61
CA THR A 942 7.18 -6.10 21.32
C THR A 942 6.37 -6.27 22.61
N GLU A 943 6.15 -5.19 23.36
CA GLU A 943 5.29 -5.19 24.54
C GLU A 943 3.83 -5.51 24.17
N PHE A 944 3.28 -4.84 23.15
CA PHE A 944 1.90 -5.06 22.68
C PHE A 944 1.67 -6.48 22.12
N VAL A 945 2.61 -7.04 21.35
CA VAL A 945 2.53 -8.45 20.91
C VAL A 945 2.71 -9.38 22.11
N GLY A 946 3.63 -9.11 23.03
CA GLY A 946 3.88 -9.91 24.23
C GLY A 946 2.65 -10.02 25.13
N GLU A 947 1.88 -8.94 25.27
CA GLU A 947 0.65 -8.88 26.06
C GLU A 947 -0.54 -9.46 25.29
N HIS A 948 -0.99 -8.83 24.20
CA HIS A 948 -2.27 -9.16 23.54
C HIS A 948 -2.16 -10.10 22.34
N GLY A 949 -0.95 -10.39 21.83
CA GLY A 949 -0.74 -11.26 20.66
C GLY A 949 -0.97 -12.76 20.94
N PRO A 950 -1.07 -13.59 19.89
CA PRO A 950 -0.83 -13.27 18.47
C PRO A 950 -2.02 -12.59 17.77
N PHE A 951 -1.82 -12.05 16.56
CA PHE A 951 -2.83 -11.29 15.79
C PHE A 951 -3.27 -11.96 14.46
N PRO A 952 -4.00 -13.10 14.45
CA PRO A 952 -4.45 -13.75 13.21
C PRO A 952 -5.32 -12.87 12.30
N SER A 953 -5.99 -11.85 12.83
CA SER A 953 -6.82 -10.91 12.05
C SER A 953 -6.01 -10.04 11.09
N MET A 954 -4.70 -9.89 11.33
CA MET A 954 -3.73 -9.17 10.49
C MET A 954 -3.10 -10.04 9.38
N ASP A 955 -3.60 -11.26 9.18
CA ASP A 955 -3.21 -12.11 8.06
C ASP A 955 -4.08 -11.81 6.82
N PRO A 956 -3.53 -11.28 5.71
CA PRO A 956 -4.34 -10.92 4.54
C PRO A 956 -4.85 -12.16 3.80
N TYR A 957 -6.16 -12.22 3.55
CA TYR A 957 -6.79 -13.33 2.83
C TYR A 957 -6.20 -13.55 1.41
N GLY A 958 -5.61 -12.50 0.82
CA GLY A 958 -4.92 -12.52 -0.48
C GLY A 958 -3.73 -13.46 -0.63
N ARG A 959 -3.35 -14.22 0.42
CA ARG A 959 -2.36 -15.31 0.36
C ARG A 959 -2.96 -16.67 -0.03
N HIS A 960 -4.29 -16.82 0.01
CA HIS A 960 -4.97 -18.07 -0.29
C HIS A 960 -5.37 -18.24 -1.77
N PRO A 961 -5.79 -17.20 -2.51
CA PRO A 961 -5.95 -17.27 -3.96
C PRO A 961 -4.60 -17.56 -4.66
N ASN A 962 -4.64 -18.27 -5.77
CA ASN A 962 -3.44 -18.47 -6.59
C ASN A 962 -3.07 -17.19 -7.38
N TYR A 963 -1.89 -17.16 -8.00
CA TYR A 963 -1.38 -15.99 -8.72
C TYR A 963 -2.36 -15.46 -9.79
N PHE A 964 -2.97 -16.34 -10.59
CA PHE A 964 -3.94 -15.95 -11.63
C PHE A 964 -5.18 -15.30 -11.03
N GLN A 965 -5.66 -15.83 -9.89
CA GLN A 965 -6.80 -15.28 -9.16
C GLN A 965 -6.48 -13.95 -8.46
N LYS A 966 -5.26 -13.78 -7.93
CA LYS A 966 -4.84 -12.52 -7.31
C LYS A 966 -4.72 -11.39 -8.34
N THR A 967 -4.18 -11.70 -9.51
CA THR A 967 -3.87 -10.74 -10.60
C THR A 967 -4.97 -10.58 -11.66
N PHE A 968 -6.12 -11.22 -11.47
CA PHE A 968 -7.24 -11.25 -12.44
C PHE A 968 -6.90 -11.83 -13.83
N LEU A 969 -5.75 -12.51 -13.98
CA LEU A 969 -5.42 -13.24 -15.21
C LEU A 969 -6.41 -14.38 -15.50
N ASP A 970 -7.13 -14.88 -14.48
CA ASP A 970 -8.27 -15.79 -14.67
C ASP A 970 -9.43 -15.12 -15.44
N ILE A 971 -9.76 -13.87 -15.11
CA ILE A 971 -10.78 -13.07 -15.83
C ILE A 971 -10.27 -12.68 -17.23
N TYR A 972 -9.04 -12.17 -17.33
CA TYR A 972 -8.48 -11.74 -18.61
C TYR A 972 -8.32 -12.90 -19.61
N ALA A 973 -7.99 -14.11 -19.14
CA ALA A 973 -7.92 -15.30 -19.98
C ALA A 973 -9.29 -15.71 -20.54
N ILE A 974 -10.36 -15.62 -19.74
CA ILE A 974 -11.74 -15.89 -20.21
C ILE A 974 -12.16 -14.88 -21.27
N PHE A 975 -11.85 -13.58 -21.07
CA PHE A 975 -12.13 -12.55 -22.07
C PHE A 975 -11.31 -12.74 -23.36
N ALA A 976 -10.03 -13.06 -23.25
CA ALA A 976 -9.17 -13.36 -24.39
C ALA A 976 -9.64 -14.60 -25.17
N LEU A 977 -10.07 -15.66 -24.48
CA LEU A 977 -10.70 -16.83 -25.09
C LEU A 977 -12.01 -16.48 -25.79
N PHE A 978 -12.86 -15.63 -25.20
CA PHE A 978 -14.09 -15.16 -25.85
C PHE A 978 -13.78 -14.38 -27.14
N CYS A 979 -12.87 -13.41 -27.10
CA CYS A 979 -12.40 -12.69 -28.29
C CYS A 979 -11.80 -13.64 -29.34
N LEU A 980 -11.01 -14.63 -28.92
CA LEU A 980 -10.45 -15.66 -29.81
C LEU A 980 -11.55 -16.53 -30.44
N THR A 981 -12.60 -16.90 -29.71
CA THR A 981 -13.74 -17.64 -30.28
C THR A 981 -14.54 -16.80 -31.27
N ILE A 982 -14.69 -15.49 -31.05
CA ILE A 982 -15.28 -14.57 -32.04
C ILE A 982 -14.40 -14.53 -33.30
N ILE A 983 -13.09 -14.33 -33.15
CA ILE A 983 -12.15 -14.28 -34.28
C ILE A 983 -12.17 -15.59 -35.07
N ILE A 984 -12.11 -16.74 -34.38
CA ILE A 984 -12.20 -18.07 -35.01
C ILE A 984 -13.56 -18.25 -35.70
N PHE A 985 -14.67 -17.84 -35.10
CA PHE A 985 -16.00 -17.92 -35.70
C PHE A 985 -16.13 -17.04 -36.95
N THR A 986 -15.62 -15.81 -36.91
CA THR A 986 -15.55 -14.91 -38.08
C THR A 986 -14.69 -15.50 -39.19
N LEU A 987 -13.51 -16.05 -38.87
CA LEU A 987 -12.63 -16.72 -39.83
C LEU A 987 -13.27 -18.00 -40.40
N LEU A 988 -14.02 -18.75 -39.59
CA LEU A 988 -14.78 -19.92 -40.05
C LEU A 988 -15.91 -19.52 -40.99
N LEU A 989 -16.69 -18.48 -40.67
CA LEU A 989 -17.72 -17.94 -41.58
C LEU A 989 -17.12 -17.45 -42.91
N MET A 990 -15.98 -16.74 -42.87
CA MET A 990 -15.24 -16.36 -44.08
C MET A 990 -14.80 -17.60 -44.87
N SER A 991 -14.25 -18.61 -44.21
CA SER A 991 -13.82 -19.87 -44.86
C SER A 991 -14.98 -20.68 -45.45
N LEU A 992 -16.16 -20.65 -44.82
CA LEU A 992 -17.37 -21.33 -45.30
C LEU A 992 -17.97 -20.60 -46.51
N ASN A 993 -17.97 -19.28 -46.52
CA ASN A 993 -18.35 -18.50 -47.71
C ASN A 993 -17.39 -18.77 -48.88
N ILE A 994 -16.08 -18.76 -48.64
CA ILE A 994 -15.06 -19.13 -49.65
C ILE A 994 -15.28 -20.57 -50.14
N SER A 995 -15.59 -21.51 -49.24
CA SER A 995 -15.84 -22.92 -49.58
C SER A 995 -17.12 -23.10 -50.41
N ASN A 996 -18.18 -22.34 -50.12
CA ASN A 996 -19.44 -22.37 -50.87
C ASN A 996 -19.28 -21.78 -52.28
N VAL A 997 -18.48 -20.71 -52.43
CA VAL A 997 -18.10 -20.17 -53.75
C VAL A 997 -17.23 -21.17 -54.54
N GLN A 998 -16.33 -21.90 -53.87
CA GLN A 998 -15.52 -22.95 -54.50
C GLN A 998 -16.31 -24.21 -54.86
N SER A 999 -17.34 -24.59 -54.09
CA SER A 999 -18.19 -25.74 -54.42
C SER A 999 -19.17 -25.42 -55.55
N SER A 1000 -19.75 -24.20 -55.55
CA SER A 1000 -20.53 -23.64 -56.66
C SER A 1000 -19.74 -23.69 -57.98
N SER A 1001 -18.57 -23.04 -58.02
CA SER A 1001 -17.74 -22.98 -59.23
C SER A 1001 -17.22 -24.34 -59.71
N ARG A 1002 -16.96 -25.29 -58.80
CA ARG A 1002 -16.56 -26.66 -59.19
C ARG A 1002 -17.68 -27.47 -59.85
N GLY A 1003 -18.96 -27.16 -59.58
CA GLY A 1003 -20.10 -27.85 -60.19
C GLY A 1003 -20.24 -27.58 -61.69
N GLU A 1004 -19.95 -26.36 -62.15
CA GLU A 1004 -20.13 -25.95 -63.55
C GLU A 1004 -18.86 -26.14 -64.40
N VAL A 1005 -17.68 -26.10 -63.78
CA VAL A 1005 -16.39 -26.18 -64.48
C VAL A 1005 -16.04 -27.60 -64.95
N SER A 1006 -16.68 -28.66 -64.43
CA SER A 1006 -16.33 -30.05 -64.79
C SER A 1006 -16.86 -30.52 -66.15
N ASN A 1007 -17.91 -29.89 -66.70
CA ASN A 1007 -18.58 -30.31 -67.95
C ASN A 1007 -18.53 -29.25 -69.08
N SER A 1008 -17.83 -28.14 -68.90
CA SER A 1008 -17.74 -27.02 -69.85
C SER A 1008 -16.52 -27.11 -70.78
N SER A 1009 -16.72 -26.79 -72.05
CA SER A 1009 -15.69 -26.73 -73.10
C SER A 1009 -14.72 -25.55 -72.90
N PRO A 1010 -13.54 -25.52 -73.56
CA PRO A 1010 -12.59 -24.40 -73.43
C PRO A 1010 -13.22 -23.03 -73.71
N GLN A 1011 -14.01 -22.92 -74.78
CA GLN A 1011 -14.72 -21.68 -75.15
C GLN A 1011 -15.80 -21.25 -74.14
N SER A 1012 -16.39 -22.20 -73.39
CA SER A 1012 -17.34 -21.84 -72.32
C SER A 1012 -16.65 -21.47 -71.01
N ARG A 1013 -15.45 -22.02 -70.72
CA ARG A 1013 -14.62 -21.56 -69.59
C ARG A 1013 -14.10 -20.14 -69.76
N GLU A 1014 -13.67 -19.79 -70.98
CA GLU A 1014 -13.21 -18.43 -71.30
C GLU A 1014 -14.37 -17.43 -71.16
N LYS A 1015 -15.56 -17.76 -71.66
CA LYS A 1015 -16.77 -16.96 -71.44
C LYS A 1015 -17.14 -16.82 -69.96
N ILE A 1016 -17.10 -17.90 -69.17
CA ILE A 1016 -17.40 -17.85 -67.73
C ILE A 1016 -16.40 -16.94 -66.99
N LEU A 1017 -15.12 -16.93 -67.38
CA LEU A 1017 -14.11 -16.04 -66.80
C LEU A 1017 -14.34 -14.56 -67.17
N ASP A 1018 -14.75 -14.27 -68.41
CA ASP A 1018 -15.09 -12.90 -68.84
C ASP A 1018 -16.40 -12.39 -68.22
N ASP A 1019 -17.42 -13.24 -68.12
CA ASP A 1019 -18.69 -12.89 -67.45
C ASP A 1019 -18.49 -12.73 -65.94
N ALA A 1020 -17.64 -13.54 -65.29
CA ALA A 1020 -17.25 -13.38 -63.89
C ALA A 1020 -16.40 -12.12 -63.63
N ARG A 1021 -15.49 -11.77 -64.55
CA ARG A 1021 -14.75 -10.48 -64.49
C ARG A 1021 -15.70 -9.30 -64.59
N ARG A 1022 -16.63 -9.33 -65.54
CA ARG A 1022 -17.64 -8.28 -65.72
C ARG A 1022 -18.51 -8.12 -64.47
N ALA A 1023 -18.94 -9.23 -63.85
CA ALA A 1023 -19.68 -9.20 -62.59
C ALA A 1023 -18.85 -8.63 -61.42
N VAL A 1024 -17.54 -8.89 -61.36
CA VAL A 1024 -16.64 -8.29 -60.36
C VAL A 1024 -16.44 -6.79 -60.60
N ASP A 1025 -16.23 -6.36 -61.85
CA ASP A 1025 -16.09 -4.93 -62.19
C ASP A 1025 -17.39 -4.16 -61.93
N GLU A 1026 -18.54 -4.73 -62.27
CA GLU A 1026 -19.88 -4.20 -61.94
C GLU A 1026 -20.08 -4.12 -60.41
N SER A 1027 -19.69 -5.16 -59.67
CA SER A 1027 -19.75 -5.18 -58.20
C SER A 1027 -18.84 -4.11 -57.55
N CYS A 1028 -17.65 -3.89 -58.10
CA CYS A 1028 -16.74 -2.83 -57.64
C CYS A 1028 -17.33 -1.43 -57.90
N GLN A 1029 -17.87 -1.19 -59.09
CA GLN A 1029 -18.54 0.08 -59.41
C GLN A 1029 -19.79 0.33 -58.55
N MET A 1030 -20.54 -0.73 -58.21
CA MET A 1030 -21.65 -0.65 -57.25
C MET A 1030 -21.16 -0.32 -55.83
N PHE A 1031 -20.04 -0.90 -55.39
CA PHE A 1031 -19.46 -0.63 -54.07
C PHE A 1031 -18.93 0.81 -53.93
N GLU A 1032 -18.27 1.34 -54.98
CA GLU A 1032 -17.80 2.73 -55.04
C GLU A 1032 -18.99 3.71 -54.99
N LYS A 1033 -20.02 3.52 -55.83
CA LYS A 1033 -21.27 4.31 -55.78
C LYS A 1033 -21.93 4.28 -54.41
N ALA A 1034 -21.98 3.11 -53.77
CA ALA A 1034 -22.54 2.94 -52.43
C ALA A 1034 -21.68 3.59 -51.33
N HIS A 1035 -20.42 3.97 -51.61
CA HIS A 1035 -19.56 4.67 -50.66
C HIS A 1035 -19.57 6.19 -50.83
N GLU A 1036 -19.42 6.72 -52.05
CA GLU A 1036 -19.33 8.18 -52.28
C GLU A 1036 -20.58 8.93 -51.78
N GLY A 1037 -21.78 8.44 -52.12
CA GLY A 1037 -23.03 9.15 -51.80
C GLY A 1037 -23.28 9.33 -50.30
N VAL A 1038 -23.00 8.30 -49.50
CA VAL A 1038 -23.24 8.34 -48.04
C VAL A 1038 -22.22 9.22 -47.32
N TYR A 1039 -20.94 9.20 -47.72
CA TYR A 1039 -19.94 10.10 -47.14
C TYR A 1039 -20.19 11.56 -47.52
N GLY A 1040 -20.56 11.85 -48.78
CA GLY A 1040 -20.93 13.20 -49.21
C GLY A 1040 -22.11 13.76 -48.40
N LEU A 1041 -23.18 12.97 -48.25
CA LEU A 1041 -24.34 13.35 -47.42
C LEU A 1041 -23.99 13.55 -45.94
N HIS A 1042 -23.03 12.81 -45.39
CA HIS A 1042 -22.59 13.00 -44.00
C HIS A 1042 -21.82 14.32 -43.82
N TYR A 1043 -21.02 14.75 -44.80
CA TYR A 1043 -20.40 16.08 -44.79
C TYR A 1043 -21.41 17.22 -45.04
N GLU A 1044 -22.41 17.04 -45.92
CA GLU A 1044 -23.54 17.98 -46.05
C GLU A 1044 -24.28 18.14 -44.71
N LEU A 1045 -24.51 17.04 -43.99
CA LEU A 1045 -25.20 17.02 -42.70
C LEU A 1045 -24.41 17.74 -41.61
N LEU A 1046 -23.11 17.47 -41.50
CA LEU A 1046 -22.20 18.17 -40.58
C LEU A 1046 -22.19 19.68 -40.83
N ALA A 1047 -22.06 20.11 -42.09
CA ALA A 1047 -22.09 21.53 -42.46
C ALA A 1047 -23.44 22.20 -42.15
N ALA A 1048 -24.55 21.46 -42.24
CA ALA A 1048 -25.87 21.94 -41.86
C ALA A 1048 -26.02 22.10 -40.33
N TYR A 1049 -25.50 21.16 -39.52
CA TYR A 1049 -25.46 21.30 -38.06
C TYR A 1049 -24.55 22.45 -37.60
N GLU A 1050 -23.36 22.63 -38.18
CA GLU A 1050 -22.51 23.80 -37.91
C GLU A 1050 -23.23 25.12 -38.20
N GLN A 1051 -24.10 25.14 -39.21
CA GLN A 1051 -24.88 26.32 -39.57
C GLN A 1051 -26.04 26.58 -38.59
N VAL A 1052 -26.66 25.53 -38.03
CA VAL A 1052 -27.62 25.61 -36.92
C VAL A 1052 -26.94 26.23 -35.68
N GLU A 1053 -25.84 25.65 -35.20
CA GLU A 1053 -25.09 26.19 -34.04
C GLU A 1053 -24.65 27.64 -34.24
N ALA A 1054 -24.30 28.02 -35.48
CA ALA A 1054 -23.88 29.37 -35.84
C ALA A 1054 -25.03 30.39 -35.95
N PHE A 1055 -26.29 29.94 -35.92
CA PHE A 1055 -27.47 30.78 -35.72
C PHE A 1055 -27.93 30.80 -34.26
N GLU A 1056 -27.88 29.66 -33.55
CA GLU A 1056 -28.17 29.59 -32.10
C GLU A 1056 -27.25 30.54 -31.31
N ARG A 1057 -25.93 30.45 -31.51
CA ARG A 1057 -24.95 31.36 -30.89
C ARG A 1057 -25.26 32.85 -31.13
N LYS A 1058 -25.80 33.21 -32.30
CA LYS A 1058 -26.17 34.60 -32.64
C LYS A 1058 -27.52 35.03 -32.07
N ILE A 1059 -28.35 34.09 -31.61
CA ILE A 1059 -29.57 34.37 -30.85
C ILE A 1059 -29.20 34.57 -29.38
N ASP A 1060 -28.28 33.76 -28.84
CA ASP A 1060 -27.76 33.88 -27.47
C ASP A 1060 -26.91 35.16 -27.26
N GLU A 1061 -26.16 35.60 -28.28
CA GLU A 1061 -25.47 36.90 -28.29
C GLU A 1061 -26.45 38.11 -28.20
N GLY A 1062 -27.72 37.89 -28.52
CA GLY A 1062 -28.80 38.88 -28.37
C GLY A 1062 -28.88 39.94 -29.47
N GLY A 1063 -30.02 40.64 -29.53
CA GLY A 1063 -30.25 41.69 -30.52
C GLY A 1063 -31.61 42.35 -30.39
N ASN A 1064 -31.91 43.32 -31.28
CA ASN A 1064 -33.24 43.93 -31.31
C ASN A 1064 -34.30 42.92 -31.81
N ASN A 1065 -35.56 43.13 -31.43
CA ASN A 1065 -36.63 42.15 -31.64
C ASN A 1065 -36.86 41.79 -33.14
N SER A 1066 -36.64 42.75 -34.04
CA SER A 1066 -36.68 42.52 -35.50
C SER A 1066 -35.54 41.61 -36.00
N THR A 1067 -34.35 41.73 -35.39
CA THR A 1067 -33.18 40.90 -35.71
C THR A 1067 -33.37 39.49 -35.16
N LEU A 1068 -33.86 39.36 -33.92
CA LEU A 1068 -34.10 38.06 -33.29
C LEU A 1068 -35.15 37.23 -34.06
N GLN A 1069 -36.28 37.83 -34.45
CA GLN A 1069 -37.28 37.16 -35.30
C GLN A 1069 -36.71 36.72 -36.66
N LYS A 1070 -35.79 37.51 -37.24
CA LYS A 1070 -35.12 37.16 -38.49
C LYS A 1070 -34.16 35.98 -38.30
N LEU A 1071 -33.36 35.98 -37.24
CA LEU A 1071 -32.45 34.89 -36.90
C LEU A 1071 -33.21 33.60 -36.57
N GLN A 1072 -34.28 33.65 -35.77
CA GLN A 1072 -35.14 32.49 -35.49
C GLN A 1072 -35.76 31.91 -36.76
N LYS A 1073 -36.14 32.74 -37.74
CA LYS A 1073 -36.62 32.28 -39.05
C LYS A 1073 -35.51 31.67 -39.93
N GLN A 1074 -34.25 32.06 -39.73
CA GLN A 1074 -33.10 31.47 -40.43
C GLN A 1074 -32.64 30.16 -39.77
N LEU A 1075 -32.60 30.10 -38.43
CA LEU A 1075 -32.39 28.89 -37.65
C LEU A 1075 -33.38 27.80 -38.09
N ARG A 1076 -34.68 28.12 -38.09
CA ARG A 1076 -35.72 27.17 -38.52
C ARG A 1076 -35.65 26.77 -39.99
N ALA A 1077 -34.98 27.55 -40.85
CA ALA A 1077 -34.71 27.14 -42.22
C ALA A 1077 -33.50 26.19 -42.30
N ALA A 1078 -32.49 26.35 -41.44
CA ALA A 1078 -31.35 25.44 -41.32
C ALA A 1078 -31.74 24.10 -40.68
N GLU A 1079 -32.58 24.11 -39.63
CA GLU A 1079 -33.19 22.91 -39.02
C GLU A 1079 -33.91 22.04 -40.07
N ILE A 1080 -34.73 22.68 -40.92
CA ILE A 1080 -35.45 22.00 -42.01
C ILE A 1080 -34.48 21.46 -43.09
N GLU A 1081 -33.31 22.07 -43.29
CA GLU A 1081 -32.30 21.53 -44.22
C GLU A 1081 -31.55 20.34 -43.61
N VAL A 1082 -31.26 20.37 -42.29
CA VAL A 1082 -30.77 19.20 -41.54
C VAL A 1082 -31.75 18.03 -41.68
N GLU A 1083 -33.05 18.24 -41.48
CA GLU A 1083 -34.07 17.18 -41.66
C GLU A 1083 -34.07 16.60 -43.08
N LYS A 1084 -33.93 17.44 -44.12
CA LYS A 1084 -33.86 16.97 -45.52
C LYS A 1084 -32.58 16.19 -45.81
N VAL A 1085 -31.43 16.64 -45.32
CA VAL A 1085 -30.14 15.94 -45.54
C VAL A 1085 -30.13 14.64 -44.74
N GLN A 1086 -30.69 14.61 -43.52
CA GLN A 1086 -30.90 13.37 -42.77
C GLN A 1086 -31.82 12.41 -43.50
N LEU A 1087 -32.96 12.85 -44.04
CA LEU A 1087 -33.85 12.01 -44.85
C LEU A 1087 -33.16 11.48 -46.12
N ARG A 1088 -32.34 12.29 -46.80
CA ARG A 1088 -31.51 11.84 -47.93
C ARG A 1088 -30.46 10.82 -47.50
N LEU A 1089 -29.83 11.01 -46.34
CA LEU A 1089 -28.85 10.09 -45.76
C LEU A 1089 -29.49 8.77 -45.36
N ASP A 1090 -30.66 8.79 -44.72
CA ASP A 1090 -31.41 7.61 -44.31
C ASP A 1090 -31.88 6.80 -45.52
N VAL A 1091 -32.40 7.47 -46.56
CA VAL A 1091 -32.72 6.83 -47.86
C VAL A 1091 -31.46 6.24 -48.50
N ALA A 1092 -30.35 6.99 -48.56
CA ALA A 1092 -29.10 6.48 -49.13
C ALA A 1092 -28.50 5.31 -48.31
N VAL A 1093 -28.73 5.27 -46.99
CA VAL A 1093 -28.35 4.15 -46.11
C VAL A 1093 -29.26 2.93 -46.33
N ILE A 1094 -30.56 3.14 -46.58
CA ILE A 1094 -31.50 2.06 -46.95
C ILE A 1094 -31.15 1.51 -48.35
N GLU A 1095 -30.93 2.37 -49.35
CA GLU A 1095 -30.50 1.98 -50.70
C GLU A 1095 -29.14 1.25 -50.65
N LYS A 1096 -28.16 1.75 -49.89
CA LYS A 1096 -26.89 1.06 -49.62
C LYS A 1096 -27.11 -0.31 -48.97
N ARG A 1097 -28.10 -0.46 -48.09
CA ARG A 1097 -28.42 -1.72 -47.40
C ARG A 1097 -29.15 -2.73 -48.29
N GLU A 1098 -29.94 -2.28 -49.26
CA GLU A 1098 -30.50 -3.16 -50.30
C GLU A 1098 -29.48 -3.47 -51.40
N LEU A 1099 -28.58 -2.55 -51.75
CA LEU A 1099 -27.40 -2.84 -52.59
C LEU A 1099 -26.52 -3.92 -51.95
N TYR A 1100 -26.26 -3.85 -50.63
CA TYR A 1100 -25.59 -4.92 -49.86
C TYR A 1100 -26.41 -6.21 -49.64
N LYS A 1101 -27.59 -6.33 -50.25
CA LYS A 1101 -28.35 -7.60 -50.38
C LYS A 1101 -28.46 -8.07 -51.83
N GLN A 1102 -28.15 -7.21 -52.80
CA GLN A 1102 -28.10 -7.53 -54.22
C GLN A 1102 -26.69 -7.93 -54.66
N MET A 1103 -25.67 -7.41 -53.97
CA MET A 1103 -24.30 -7.94 -53.88
C MET A 1103 -24.24 -9.15 -52.93
#